data_AF-A0A8J7QA71-F1
#
_entry.id   AF-A0A8J7QA71-F1
#
_cell.length_a   1.000
_cell.length_b   1.000
_cell.length_c   1.000
_cell.angle_alpha   90.00
_cell.angle_beta   90.00
_cell.angle_gamma   90.00
#
_symmetry.space_group_name_H-M   'P 1'
#
loop_
_entity.id
_entity.type
_entity.pdbx_description
1 polymer ?
#
loop_
_entity_poly.entity_id
_entity_poly.type
_entity_poly.pdbx_seq_one_letter_code
_entity_poly.pdbx_strand_id
1 'polypeptide(L)'
;MSVKIKVAEEDVTREALFRGRYQVYVEEMAAMPTNPDGLIIDRFDTFSATVNIACIAENEVVGGIRMTEKLAPLGTPADHLFDFSPYVPPEAPCAGSSMLFMRKEYRGRSELIMGLFLMGYFWAVKRGAEYLLAPVNPPVGAKLRRIGFTQVAEDCKAHGLPIRPMVWDFRQVNSIFLRFLEMQQLNTFALNFHREFFAPGEYIMRQGDTADAAYVIVDGQAEVSVGEPDGEIAPRGIGTVGPGDLVGEVALLVEGDRTANIRAVTAVDTVVLDRERFKREIVKNPEQSMRLLQLLGTRLQNVTELLTVGRMSTMELRDGTQGGTRPVKHFYDPSNPDIRRNPYPIYEHIRTREPVHYNPILQAWMVFGYEQAQAMLKNSNASSRRAELLAKKVPAAVRDKAKTFTQTANDMLLFLDPPEHRRKRHLTARPFSMRMVRRLEPTIRDMVDKALKRIADQGRFDMVHDLALPLPLGVIGAMLGVPESDRHTLKTFSEAMSLMVNHPKPSAEMVVQGSEGMEALFAYFRDLIAERRRQPQSDLISEWIKVEEQGDLLSAQEVLVNGCLLLFAGHETTTNLLGTGLYNLLRHGEQLQRLREEPNLIESAVEEMLRFESPVQMVTRIARADFVASGKQINRGDPIFVVLGSANRDRRHFNDPERFDITRRDSRHLAFGYGEHFCLGSGLARLEAKIVFEQLLEFFPSLSLAADQMEWKPDIMNRGLLSLPIAFETH
;
A
#
# COMPACT_ATOMS: atom_id res chain seq x y z
N MET A 1 26.51 -7.73 8.43
CA MET A 1 26.73 -7.98 9.87
C MET A 1 25.39 -8.03 10.57
N SER A 2 25.02 -9.21 11.07
CA SER A 2 23.77 -9.42 11.80
C SER A 2 23.79 -8.69 13.15
N VAL A 3 22.73 -7.95 13.45
CA VAL A 3 22.55 -7.28 14.74
C VAL A 3 21.31 -7.87 15.41
N LYS A 4 21.42 -8.24 16.69
CA LYS A 4 20.34 -8.85 17.48
C LYS A 4 19.81 -7.83 18.48
N ILE A 5 18.49 -7.60 18.51
CA ILE A 5 17.84 -6.80 19.56
C ILE A 5 17.03 -7.76 20.42
N LYS A 6 17.41 -7.90 21.70
CA LYS A 6 16.78 -8.82 22.66
C LYS A 6 16.70 -8.22 24.06
N VAL A 7 15.82 -8.77 24.89
CA VAL A 7 15.83 -8.48 26.33
C VAL A 7 17.11 -9.04 26.95
N ALA A 8 17.80 -8.24 27.76
CA ALA A 8 18.98 -8.64 28.52
C ALA A 8 18.54 -9.43 29.77
N GLU A 9 18.23 -10.70 29.60
CA GLU A 9 17.83 -11.60 30.70
C GLU A 9 19.04 -12.20 31.43
N GLU A 10 20.09 -12.53 30.68
CA GLU A 10 21.33 -13.10 31.19
C GLU A 10 22.21 -12.04 31.87
N ASP A 11 22.80 -12.36 33.02
CA ASP A 11 23.63 -11.43 33.79
C ASP A 11 24.83 -10.91 32.98
N VAL A 12 25.42 -11.75 32.13
CA VAL A 12 26.53 -11.37 31.22
C VAL A 12 26.09 -10.30 30.23
N THR A 13 24.88 -10.44 29.66
CA THR A 13 24.34 -9.45 28.71
C THR A 13 23.98 -8.14 29.43
N ARG A 14 23.48 -8.21 30.67
CA ARG A 14 23.18 -7.03 31.50
C ARG A 14 24.43 -6.27 31.87
N GLU A 15 25.47 -6.96 32.33
CA GLU A 15 26.75 -6.35 32.68
C GLU A 15 27.37 -5.65 31.45
N ALA A 16 27.38 -6.32 30.29
CA ALA A 16 27.85 -5.73 29.04
C ALA A 16 27.04 -4.49 28.64
N LEU A 17 25.73 -4.49 28.87
CA LEU A 17 24.87 -3.32 28.66
C LEU A 17 25.21 -2.17 29.61
N PHE A 18 25.44 -2.44 30.89
CA PHE A 18 25.85 -1.42 31.87
C PHE A 18 27.24 -0.85 31.58
N ARG A 19 28.15 -1.68 31.08
CA ARG A 19 29.47 -1.27 30.59
C ARG A 19 29.35 -0.39 29.34
N GLY A 20 28.48 -0.75 28.40
CA GLY A 20 28.20 0.06 27.21
C GLY A 20 27.63 1.45 27.54
N ARG A 21 26.78 1.54 28.57
CA ARG A 21 26.32 2.84 29.11
C ARG A 21 27.49 3.66 29.65
N TYR A 22 28.39 3.04 30.41
CA TYR A 22 29.58 3.70 30.96
C TYR A 22 30.46 4.28 29.85
N GLN A 23 30.78 3.46 28.84
CA GLN A 23 31.55 3.89 27.68
C GLN A 23 30.91 5.12 27.01
N VAL A 24 29.60 5.09 26.75
CA VAL A 24 28.94 6.20 26.07
C VAL A 24 28.80 7.44 26.96
N TYR A 25 28.23 7.33 28.15
CA TYR A 25 27.86 8.50 28.93
C TYR A 25 29.01 9.09 29.75
N VAL A 26 29.98 8.27 30.18
CA VAL A 26 31.14 8.73 30.97
C VAL A 26 32.33 8.96 30.05
N GLU A 27 32.76 7.95 29.29
CA GLU A 27 34.01 8.04 28.52
C GLU A 27 33.86 8.89 27.25
N GLU A 28 32.79 8.69 26.46
CA GLU A 28 32.60 9.42 25.20
C GLU A 28 31.97 10.80 25.41
N MET A 29 30.97 10.92 26.28
CA MET A 29 30.16 12.13 26.44
C MET A 29 30.55 13.00 27.64
N ALA A 30 31.31 12.47 28.60
CA ALA A 30 31.65 13.14 29.87
C ALA A 30 30.42 13.73 30.58
N ALA A 31 29.27 13.07 30.46
CA ALA A 31 27.97 13.52 30.95
C ALA A 31 27.62 12.98 32.34
N MET A 32 28.35 11.98 32.83
CA MET A 32 28.18 11.35 34.14
C MET A 32 29.53 11.20 34.84
N PRO A 33 29.57 11.16 36.19
CA PRO A 33 30.81 10.98 36.93
C PRO A 33 31.42 9.58 36.70
N THR A 34 32.74 9.48 36.84
CA THR A 34 33.47 8.22 36.76
C THR A 34 33.17 7.34 37.98
N ASN A 35 33.18 6.02 37.77
CA ASN A 35 33.00 5.01 38.82
C ASN A 35 34.06 3.91 38.63
N PRO A 36 34.80 3.49 39.68
CA PRO A 36 35.83 2.46 39.60
C PRO A 36 35.41 1.12 38.96
N ASP A 37 34.12 0.74 39.05
CA ASP A 37 33.65 -0.53 38.50
C ASP A 37 33.45 -0.50 36.97
N GLY A 38 33.47 0.68 36.35
CA GLY A 38 33.28 0.84 34.89
C GLY A 38 31.88 0.45 34.39
N LEU A 39 30.87 0.49 35.27
CA LEU A 39 29.49 0.16 34.99
C LEU A 39 28.57 1.33 35.37
N ILE A 40 27.54 1.59 34.56
CA ILE A 40 26.42 2.44 34.95
C ILE A 40 25.21 1.56 35.26
N ILE A 41 25.03 1.32 36.56
CA ILE A 41 23.86 0.66 37.14
C ILE A 41 23.12 1.73 37.92
N ASP A 42 21.85 1.94 37.60
CA ASP A 42 21.00 2.90 38.30
C ASP A 42 19.95 2.14 39.12
N ARG A 43 19.42 2.76 40.18
CA ARG A 43 18.46 2.12 41.10
C ARG A 43 17.22 1.55 40.39
N PHE A 44 16.84 2.08 39.22
CA PHE A 44 15.71 1.54 38.46
C PHE A 44 16.01 0.21 37.80
N ASP A 45 17.29 -0.11 37.54
CA ASP A 45 17.70 -1.38 36.96
C ASP A 45 17.48 -2.57 37.92
N THR A 46 17.26 -2.31 39.21
CA THR A 46 17.02 -3.35 40.23
C THR A 46 15.53 -3.61 40.47
N PHE A 47 14.62 -2.80 39.90
CA PHE A 47 13.19 -3.02 40.05
C PHE A 47 12.67 -4.12 39.13
N SER A 48 11.79 -4.96 39.66
CA SER A 48 11.06 -5.97 38.86
C SER A 48 10.16 -5.35 37.79
N ALA A 49 9.80 -4.07 37.94
CA ALA A 49 9.04 -3.26 37.00
C ALA A 49 9.89 -2.72 35.83
N THR A 50 11.18 -3.05 35.77
CA THR A 50 12.11 -2.58 34.74
C THR A 50 12.60 -3.73 33.87
N VAL A 51 12.80 -3.45 32.59
CA VAL A 51 13.52 -4.33 31.67
C VAL A 51 14.61 -3.58 30.92
N ASN A 52 15.71 -4.26 30.63
CA ASN A 52 16.78 -3.75 29.77
C ASN A 52 16.76 -4.50 28.44
N ILE A 53 16.77 -3.74 27.33
CA ILE A 53 16.79 -4.27 25.97
C ILE A 53 18.16 -3.93 25.38
N ALA A 54 18.88 -4.96 24.91
CA ALA A 54 20.22 -4.85 24.35
C ALA A 54 20.17 -4.96 22.82
N CYS A 55 21.03 -4.17 22.17
CA CYS A 55 21.39 -4.27 20.76
C CYS A 55 22.79 -4.89 20.69
N ILE A 56 22.93 -6.05 20.05
CA ILE A 56 24.13 -6.89 20.08
C ILE A 56 24.64 -7.10 18.65
N ALA A 57 25.90 -6.76 18.39
CA ALA A 57 26.58 -7.04 17.13
C ALA A 57 27.88 -7.79 17.43
N GLU A 58 28.17 -8.88 16.70
CA GLU A 58 29.39 -9.70 16.91
C GLU A 58 29.59 -10.15 18.37
N ASN A 59 28.49 -10.47 19.07
CA ASN A 59 28.46 -10.81 20.51
C ASN A 59 28.83 -9.67 21.48
N GLU A 60 29.01 -8.44 21.00
CA GLU A 60 29.19 -7.26 21.82
C GLU A 60 27.90 -6.44 21.94
N VAL A 61 27.63 -5.87 23.11
CA VAL A 61 26.52 -4.91 23.28
C VAL A 61 26.94 -3.56 22.69
N VAL A 62 26.28 -3.19 21.60
CA VAL A 62 26.57 -1.94 20.84
C VAL A 62 25.56 -0.83 21.11
N GLY A 63 24.44 -1.16 21.75
CA GLY A 63 23.45 -0.19 22.21
C GLY A 63 22.43 -0.81 23.14
N GLY A 64 21.55 0.01 23.71
CA GLY A 64 20.49 -0.49 24.57
C GLY A 64 19.54 0.60 25.05
N ILE A 65 18.39 0.17 25.56
CA ILE A 65 17.38 1.03 26.17
C ILE A 65 16.81 0.35 27.41
N ARG A 66 16.47 1.15 28.42
CA ARG A 66 15.74 0.70 29.60
C ARG A 66 14.27 1.07 29.44
N MET A 67 13.39 0.14 29.80
CA MET A 67 11.95 0.35 29.85
C MET A 67 11.46 0.13 31.29
N THR A 68 10.54 0.97 31.75
CA THR A 68 10.01 0.93 33.12
C THR A 68 8.49 1.08 33.12
N GLU A 69 7.82 0.24 33.90
CA GLU A 69 6.36 0.24 34.05
C GLU A 69 5.98 1.35 35.04
N LYS A 70 4.99 2.19 34.71
CA LYS A 70 4.62 3.28 35.62
C LYS A 70 3.87 2.73 36.84
N LEU A 71 4.53 2.81 37.99
CA LEU A 71 3.88 2.74 39.29
C LEU A 71 3.35 4.15 39.64
N ALA A 72 2.07 4.29 39.93
CA ALA A 72 1.49 5.53 40.46
C ALA A 72 2.06 5.88 41.86
N PRO A 73 1.62 6.98 42.50
CA PRO A 73 2.14 8.35 42.43
C PRO A 73 3.50 8.54 43.14
N LEU A 74 4.40 7.57 43.05
CA LEU A 74 5.83 7.79 43.25
C LEU A 74 6.38 8.15 41.88
N GLY A 75 6.30 9.45 41.55
CA GLY A 75 6.62 9.98 40.22
C GLY A 75 7.87 9.35 39.63
N THR A 76 7.93 9.18 38.30
CA THR A 76 9.15 8.75 37.60
C THR A 76 10.33 9.47 38.24
N PRO A 77 11.18 8.83 39.05
CA PRO A 77 12.22 9.55 39.75
C PRO A 77 13.50 9.51 38.91
N ALA A 78 13.34 9.80 37.62
CA ALA A 78 14.25 10.74 37.03
C ALA A 78 13.79 12.06 37.62
N ASP A 79 14.64 12.70 38.44
CA ASP A 79 14.51 14.02 39.07
C ASP A 79 13.31 14.83 38.58
N HIS A 80 12.61 15.57 39.43
CA HIS A 80 11.44 16.44 39.11
C HIS A 80 11.46 17.17 37.74
N LEU A 81 12.65 17.33 37.12
CA LEU A 81 12.95 17.52 35.70
C LEU A 81 12.19 16.65 34.65
N PHE A 82 11.66 15.47 34.98
CA PHE A 82 11.08 14.53 33.99
C PHE A 82 9.67 14.03 34.31
N ASP A 83 8.87 14.86 34.98
CA ASP A 83 7.45 14.54 35.13
C ASP A 83 6.69 14.84 33.82
N PHE A 84 6.53 13.80 33.00
CA PHE A 84 5.73 13.87 31.77
C PHE A 84 4.26 13.48 31.99
N SER A 85 3.84 13.26 33.24
CA SER A 85 2.44 12.95 33.56
C SER A 85 1.42 14.01 33.13
N PRO A 86 1.74 15.32 33.01
CA PRO A 86 0.79 16.31 32.48
C PRO A 86 0.48 16.16 30.99
N TYR A 87 1.34 15.46 30.23
CA TYR A 87 1.20 15.32 28.77
C TYR A 87 0.48 14.04 28.34
N VAL A 88 0.06 13.23 29.30
CA VAL A 88 -0.79 12.05 29.09
C VAL A 88 -2.06 12.22 29.93
N PRO A 89 -3.21 11.64 29.53
CA PRO A 89 -4.42 11.75 30.34
C PRO A 89 -4.18 11.27 31.78
N PRO A 90 -4.81 11.93 32.77
CA PRO A 90 -4.75 11.47 34.15
C PRO A 90 -5.13 9.99 34.26
N GLU A 91 -4.39 9.24 35.06
CA GLU A 91 -4.61 7.79 35.29
C GLU A 91 -4.37 6.88 34.07
N ALA A 92 -3.98 7.42 32.92
CA ALA A 92 -3.65 6.59 31.76
C ALA A 92 -2.47 5.66 32.07
N PRO A 93 -2.59 4.35 31.76
CA PRO A 93 -1.49 3.43 31.96
C PRO A 93 -0.37 3.78 30.98
N CYS A 94 0.86 3.91 31.46
CA CYS A 94 1.98 4.24 30.60
C CYS A 94 3.27 3.56 31.03
N ALA A 95 4.22 3.52 30.10
CA ALA A 95 5.58 3.09 30.35
C ALA A 95 6.54 4.27 30.15
N GLY A 96 7.70 4.20 30.79
CA GLY A 96 8.82 5.10 30.57
C GLY A 96 9.95 4.38 29.84
N SER A 97 10.75 5.16 29.11
CA SER A 97 12.05 4.71 28.61
C SER A 97 13.16 5.61 29.13
N SER A 98 14.36 5.05 29.31
CA SER A 98 15.54 5.80 29.77
C SER A 98 16.83 5.09 29.38
N MET A 99 17.97 5.75 29.62
CA MET A 99 19.31 5.17 29.39
C MET A 99 19.52 4.63 27.96
N LEU A 100 18.93 5.29 26.96
CA LEU A 100 19.12 4.95 25.54
C LEU A 100 20.53 5.34 25.10
N PHE A 101 21.36 4.35 24.80
CA PHE A 101 22.70 4.56 24.27
C PHE A 101 22.95 3.77 22.99
N MET A 102 23.92 4.25 22.22
CA MET A 102 24.44 3.59 21.03
C MET A 102 25.91 3.98 20.89
N ARG A 103 26.80 3.00 20.72
CA ARG A 103 28.23 3.21 20.46
C ARG A 103 28.42 4.05 19.20
N LYS A 104 29.46 4.88 19.17
CA LYS A 104 29.70 5.88 18.13
C LYS A 104 29.55 5.34 16.69
N GLU A 105 30.10 4.16 16.44
CA GLU A 105 30.10 3.48 15.13
C GLU A 105 28.69 3.11 14.62
N TYR A 106 27.73 2.94 15.52
CA TYR A 106 26.37 2.48 15.22
C TYR A 106 25.34 3.62 15.21
N ARG A 107 25.72 4.86 15.57
CA ARG A 107 24.80 6.02 15.63
C ARG A 107 24.18 6.41 14.28
N GLY A 108 24.86 6.08 13.18
CA GLY A 108 24.36 6.28 11.81
C GLY A 108 23.19 5.37 11.45
N ARG A 109 23.05 4.23 12.13
CA ARG A 109 22.07 3.18 11.85
C ARG A 109 20.75 3.45 12.58
N SER A 110 19.92 4.33 12.02
CA SER A 110 18.64 4.74 12.60
C SER A 110 17.67 3.60 12.88
N GLU A 111 17.75 2.53 12.09
CA GLU A 111 16.93 1.33 12.23
C GLU A 111 17.15 0.59 13.55
N LEU A 112 18.35 0.67 14.14
CA LEU A 112 18.66 0.02 15.42
C LEU A 112 17.98 0.73 16.59
N ILE A 113 18.01 2.07 16.58
CA ILE A 113 17.30 2.89 17.56
C ILE A 113 15.80 2.67 17.44
N MET A 114 15.30 2.59 16.22
CA MET A 114 13.90 2.26 15.96
C MET A 114 13.53 0.87 16.51
N GLY A 115 14.37 -0.13 16.27
CA GLY A 115 14.18 -1.49 16.77
C GLY A 115 14.15 -1.57 18.29
N LEU A 116 14.97 -0.79 19.00
CA LEU A 116 14.94 -0.70 20.46
C LEU A 116 13.60 -0.15 20.99
N PHE A 117 13.07 0.92 20.39
CA PHE A 117 11.77 1.48 20.77
C PHE A 117 10.60 0.57 20.40
N LEU A 118 10.68 -0.13 19.27
CA LEU A 118 9.67 -1.11 18.88
C LEU A 118 9.65 -2.30 19.85
N MET A 119 10.80 -2.80 20.28
CA MET A 119 10.84 -3.85 21.31
C MET A 119 10.33 -3.33 22.67
N GLY A 120 10.62 -2.07 23.00
CA GLY A 120 10.05 -1.39 24.16
C GLY A 120 8.52 -1.26 24.11
N TYR A 121 7.96 -0.97 22.93
CA TYR A 121 6.52 -0.92 22.69
C TYR A 121 5.83 -2.24 23.08
N PHE A 122 6.34 -3.39 22.59
CA PHE A 122 5.71 -4.69 22.90
C PHE A 122 5.73 -5.00 24.38
N TRP A 123 6.86 -4.75 25.03
CA TRP A 123 6.99 -4.94 26.46
C TRP A 123 6.00 -4.09 27.26
N ALA A 124 5.79 -2.84 26.82
CA ALA A 124 4.91 -1.87 27.47
C ALA A 124 3.42 -2.21 27.26
N VAL A 125 2.99 -2.52 26.03
CA VAL A 125 1.60 -2.89 25.72
C VAL A 125 1.16 -4.14 26.47
N LYS A 126 2.04 -5.14 26.63
CA LYS A 126 1.75 -6.34 27.44
C LYS A 126 1.33 -6.01 28.88
N ARG A 127 1.86 -4.92 29.41
CA ARG A 127 1.62 -4.42 30.77
C ARG A 127 0.50 -3.39 30.81
N GLY A 128 -0.29 -3.31 29.75
CA GLY A 128 -1.45 -2.42 29.66
C GLY A 128 -1.10 -0.97 29.43
N ALA A 129 0.15 -0.61 29.14
CA ALA A 129 0.50 0.77 28.81
C ALA A 129 -0.19 1.21 27.50
N GLU A 130 -0.80 2.39 27.53
CA GLU A 130 -1.36 3.08 26.36
C GLU A 130 -0.39 4.14 25.81
N TYR A 131 0.61 4.54 26.60
CA TYR A 131 1.58 5.56 26.22
C TYR A 131 3.00 5.15 26.59
N LEU A 132 3.96 5.58 25.77
CA LEU A 132 5.38 5.54 26.11
C LEU A 132 5.97 6.93 26.22
N LEU A 133 6.54 7.22 27.39
CA LEU A 133 7.28 8.44 27.68
C LEU A 133 8.75 8.23 27.33
N ALA A 134 9.30 9.04 26.43
CA ALA A 134 10.66 8.89 25.91
C ALA A 134 11.44 10.22 25.95
N PRO A 135 12.16 10.51 27.04
CA PRO A 135 13.19 11.54 27.03
C PRO A 135 14.37 11.06 26.18
N VAL A 136 14.53 11.64 24.99
CA VAL A 136 15.60 11.26 24.04
C VAL A 136 16.44 12.47 23.68
N ASN A 137 17.63 12.27 23.14
CA ASN A 137 18.37 13.40 22.59
C ASN A 137 17.63 13.99 21.34
N PRO A 138 17.79 15.29 21.03
CA PRO A 138 17.09 15.93 19.91
C PRO A 138 17.28 15.25 18.53
N PRO A 139 18.49 14.77 18.17
CA PRO A 139 18.71 14.03 16.91
C PRO A 139 17.91 12.73 16.82
N VAL A 140 17.77 11.99 17.93
CA VAL A 140 16.93 10.79 18.00
C VAL A 140 15.45 11.15 17.92
N GLY A 141 15.01 12.17 18.67
CA GLY A 141 13.61 12.61 18.65
C GLY A 141 13.11 12.99 17.26
N ALA A 142 13.94 13.62 16.42
CA ALA A 142 13.61 13.91 15.02
C ALA A 142 13.31 12.64 14.20
N LYS A 143 14.04 11.55 14.45
CA LYS A 143 13.83 10.25 13.78
C LYS A 143 12.58 9.55 14.29
N LEU A 144 12.28 9.64 15.58
CA LEU A 144 11.13 8.97 16.21
C LEU A 144 9.77 9.52 15.77
N ARG A 145 9.72 10.78 15.27
CA ARG A 145 8.49 11.32 14.64
C ARG A 145 7.95 10.43 13.51
N ARG A 146 8.85 9.72 12.82
CA ARG A 146 8.48 8.81 11.71
C ARG A 146 7.63 7.61 12.13
N ILE A 147 7.68 7.21 13.40
CA ILE A 147 6.89 6.07 13.93
C ILE A 147 5.78 6.50 14.87
N GLY A 148 5.47 7.81 14.93
CA GLY A 148 4.33 8.32 15.68
C GLY A 148 4.65 8.92 17.04
N PHE A 149 5.92 9.13 17.39
CA PHE A 149 6.24 9.95 18.56
C PHE A 149 5.96 11.43 18.30
N THR A 150 5.26 12.07 19.22
CA THR A 150 5.02 13.52 19.23
C THR A 150 5.91 14.19 20.27
N GLN A 151 6.47 15.35 19.93
CA GLN A 151 7.16 16.18 20.90
C GLN A 151 6.11 16.91 21.75
N VAL A 152 6.21 16.80 23.08
CA VAL A 152 5.18 17.32 24.00
C VAL A 152 5.63 18.55 24.80
N ALA A 153 6.94 18.83 24.84
CA ALA A 153 7.49 20.01 25.48
C ALA A 153 8.77 20.47 24.76
N GLU A 154 9.22 21.68 25.08
CA GLU A 154 10.47 22.24 24.56
C GLU A 154 11.69 21.41 24.99
N ASP A 155 12.75 21.47 24.21
CA ASP A 155 14.00 20.78 24.52
C ASP A 155 14.59 21.36 25.82
N CYS A 156 14.98 20.47 26.75
CA CYS A 156 15.56 20.83 28.04
C CYS A 156 16.95 20.22 28.21
N LYS A 157 17.60 20.47 29.34
CA LYS A 157 18.86 19.83 29.71
C LYS A 157 18.74 19.16 31.07
N ALA A 158 19.30 17.96 31.19
CA ALA A 158 19.47 17.29 32.47
C ALA A 158 20.85 16.64 32.52
N HIS A 159 21.58 16.82 33.62
CA HIS A 159 22.94 16.29 33.78
C HIS A 159 23.85 16.66 32.58
N GLY A 160 23.68 17.87 32.04
CA GLY A 160 24.43 18.36 30.86
C GLY A 160 23.98 17.81 29.50
N LEU A 161 23.09 16.82 29.44
CA LEU A 161 22.59 16.21 28.21
C LEU A 161 21.39 16.98 27.64
N PRO A 162 21.35 17.25 26.32
CA PRO A 162 20.16 17.80 25.68
C PRO A 162 19.08 16.73 25.58
N ILE A 163 17.87 17.07 25.99
CA ILE A 163 16.73 16.16 26.03
C ILE A 163 15.55 16.79 25.32
N ARG A 164 14.92 15.98 24.48
CA ARG A 164 13.67 16.25 23.78
C ARG A 164 12.57 15.36 24.37
N PRO A 165 11.58 15.95 25.04
CA PRO A 165 10.41 15.26 25.55
C PRO A 165 9.54 14.70 24.43
N MET A 166 9.53 13.37 24.27
CA MET A 166 8.68 12.69 23.28
C MET A 166 7.69 11.77 23.98
N VAL A 167 6.46 11.73 23.46
CA VAL A 167 5.41 10.78 23.86
C VAL A 167 4.96 10.00 22.64
N TRP A 168 4.78 8.71 22.80
CA TRP A 168 4.11 7.86 21.81
C TRP A 168 2.76 7.42 22.36
N ASP A 169 1.68 7.85 21.71
CA ASP A 169 0.34 7.32 21.95
C ASP A 169 0.18 6.00 21.18
N PHE A 170 0.15 4.89 21.90
CA PHE A 170 0.02 3.56 21.31
C PHE A 170 -1.35 3.32 20.66
N ARG A 171 -2.32 4.20 20.89
CA ARG A 171 -3.66 4.12 20.29
C ARG A 171 -3.73 4.87 18.95
N GLN A 172 -2.69 5.63 18.61
CA GLN A 172 -2.58 6.42 17.37
C GLN A 172 -1.43 5.90 16.49
N VAL A 173 -1.12 4.60 16.60
CA VAL A 173 0.07 4.03 15.96
C VAL A 173 -0.06 4.03 14.43
N ASN A 174 0.82 4.80 13.77
CA ASN A 174 0.92 4.91 12.31
C ASN A 174 2.04 4.02 11.72
N SER A 175 2.50 3.00 12.44
CA SER A 175 3.58 2.13 11.97
C SER A 175 3.04 0.98 11.12
N ILE A 176 3.59 0.83 9.90
CA ILE A 176 3.29 -0.29 8.98
C ILE A 176 3.53 -1.65 9.67
N PHE A 177 4.56 -1.74 10.52
CA PHE A 177 4.93 -2.96 11.24
C PHE A 177 3.93 -3.34 12.35
N LEU A 178 3.41 -2.35 13.08
CA LEU A 178 2.46 -2.60 14.16
C LEU A 178 1.07 -2.91 13.62
N ARG A 179 0.67 -2.25 12.51
CA ARG A 179 -0.51 -2.64 11.73
C ARG A 179 -0.40 -4.05 11.17
N PHE A 180 0.79 -4.45 10.69
CA PHE A 180 1.04 -5.83 10.26
C PHE A 180 0.81 -6.85 11.39
N LEU A 181 1.41 -6.63 12.58
CA LEU A 181 1.25 -7.56 13.71
C LEU A 181 -0.18 -7.61 14.26
N GLU A 182 -0.87 -6.47 14.27
CA GLU A 182 -2.27 -6.35 14.69
C GLU A 182 -3.22 -7.04 13.69
N MET A 183 -3.00 -6.84 12.38
CA MET A 183 -3.76 -7.51 11.31
C MET A 183 -3.60 -9.03 11.35
N GLN A 184 -2.42 -9.53 11.71
CA GLN A 184 -2.16 -10.97 11.83
C GLN A 184 -2.50 -11.55 13.21
N GLN A 185 -2.98 -10.72 14.16
CA GLN A 185 -3.24 -11.10 15.54
C GLN A 185 -2.04 -11.81 16.22
N LEU A 186 -0.82 -11.47 15.80
CA LEU A 186 0.44 -12.02 16.33
C LEU A 186 0.89 -11.31 17.63
N ASN A 187 0.04 -10.46 18.19
CA ASN A 187 0.32 -9.67 19.39
C ASN A 187 0.70 -10.52 20.60
N THR A 188 0.27 -11.79 20.66
CA THR A 188 0.67 -12.75 21.71
C THR A 188 2.03 -13.40 21.43
N PHE A 189 2.35 -13.67 20.16
CA PHE A 189 3.69 -14.07 19.69
C PHE A 189 4.73 -12.98 19.93
N ALA A 190 4.28 -11.73 19.99
CA ALA A 190 5.14 -10.55 20.00
C ALA A 190 5.96 -10.36 21.31
N LEU A 191 5.75 -11.23 22.30
CA LEU A 191 6.22 -11.00 23.65
C LEU A 191 7.58 -11.64 23.96
N ASN A 192 8.08 -12.49 23.06
CA ASN A 192 9.24 -13.34 23.32
C ASN A 192 10.10 -13.60 22.07
N PHE A 193 10.10 -12.72 21.08
CA PHE A 193 10.95 -12.84 19.88
C PHE A 193 12.15 -11.90 19.94
N HIS A 194 13.23 -12.26 19.26
CA HIS A 194 14.28 -11.32 18.91
C HIS A 194 14.24 -11.07 17.40
N ARG A 195 14.83 -9.95 16.97
CA ARG A 195 14.95 -9.64 15.55
C ARG A 195 16.31 -10.04 15.03
N GLU A 196 16.31 -10.62 13.83
CA GLU A 196 17.53 -10.90 13.08
C GLU A 196 17.44 -10.22 11.73
N PHE A 197 18.51 -9.50 11.39
CA PHE A 197 18.65 -8.81 10.12
C PHE A 197 19.69 -9.53 9.27
N PHE A 198 19.30 -9.86 8.05
CA PHE A 198 20.11 -10.56 7.08
C PHE A 198 20.43 -9.61 5.93
N ALA A 199 21.69 -9.56 5.52
CA ALA A 199 22.11 -8.84 4.32
C ALA A 199 21.74 -9.63 3.06
N PRO A 200 21.64 -8.97 1.88
CA PRO A 200 21.49 -9.69 0.62
C PRO A 200 22.56 -10.77 0.46
N GLY A 201 22.14 -12.00 0.16
CA GLY A 201 22.99 -13.17 0.00
C GLY A 201 23.18 -14.02 1.27
N GLU A 202 22.82 -13.52 2.46
CA GLU A 202 22.91 -14.30 3.70
C GLU A 202 21.78 -15.36 3.76
N TYR A 203 22.10 -16.53 4.33
CA TYR A 203 21.10 -17.57 4.55
C TYR A 203 20.36 -17.33 5.87
N ILE A 204 19.03 -17.34 5.80
CA ILE A 204 18.15 -17.32 6.97
C ILE A 204 18.04 -18.72 7.57
N MET A 205 17.97 -19.75 6.72
CA MET A 205 18.10 -21.16 7.12
C MET A 205 18.64 -21.99 5.95
N ARG A 206 19.34 -23.09 6.23
CA ARG A 206 19.83 -24.02 5.19
C ARG A 206 19.14 -25.36 5.32
N GLN A 207 18.91 -26.02 4.18
CA GLN A 207 18.42 -27.38 4.11
C GLN A 207 19.42 -28.32 4.78
N GLY A 208 18.91 -29.28 5.55
CA GLY A 208 19.73 -30.23 6.32
C GLY A 208 20.14 -29.72 7.69
N ASP A 209 20.05 -28.41 7.96
CA ASP A 209 20.27 -27.90 9.32
C ASP A 209 19.20 -28.45 10.27
N THR A 210 19.57 -28.74 11.50
CA THR A 210 18.59 -29.07 12.53
C THR A 210 17.77 -27.82 12.87
N ALA A 211 16.44 -27.91 12.80
CA ALA A 211 15.58 -26.74 12.93
C ALA A 211 15.53 -26.16 14.34
N ASP A 212 16.10 -24.99 14.54
CA ASP A 212 16.28 -24.33 15.84
C ASP A 212 15.30 -23.17 16.09
N ALA A 213 14.78 -22.56 15.02
CA ALA A 213 13.81 -21.46 15.09
C ALA A 213 12.84 -21.42 13.88
N ALA A 214 11.77 -20.64 13.96
CA ALA A 214 10.99 -20.22 12.79
C ALA A 214 11.11 -18.71 12.63
N TYR A 215 11.00 -18.22 11.41
CA TYR A 215 11.24 -16.82 11.07
C TYR A 215 10.01 -16.25 10.40
N VAL A 216 9.53 -15.12 10.89
CA VAL A 216 8.54 -14.30 10.18
C VAL A 216 9.29 -13.19 9.47
N ILE A 217 9.12 -13.10 8.15
CA ILE A 217 9.72 -12.02 7.37
C ILE A 217 8.91 -10.76 7.59
N VAL A 218 9.57 -9.72 8.07
CA VAL A 218 8.97 -8.41 8.37
C VAL A 218 9.13 -7.46 7.20
N ASP A 219 10.32 -7.46 6.60
CA ASP A 219 10.67 -6.62 5.47
C ASP A 219 11.74 -7.33 4.63
N GLY A 220 11.80 -7.02 3.34
CA GLY A 220 12.67 -7.67 2.38
C GLY A 220 12.14 -8.99 1.81
N GLN A 221 12.91 -9.57 0.89
CA GLN A 221 12.56 -10.78 0.13
C GLN A 221 13.65 -11.83 0.29
N ALA A 222 13.26 -13.10 0.43
CA ALA A 222 14.17 -14.25 0.43
C ALA A 222 13.71 -15.33 -0.55
N GLU A 223 14.68 -16.04 -1.13
CA GLU A 223 14.50 -17.14 -2.06
C GLU A 223 14.46 -18.47 -1.31
N VAL A 224 13.57 -19.37 -1.71
CA VAL A 224 13.44 -20.74 -1.19
C VAL A 224 14.04 -21.69 -2.20
N SER A 225 14.99 -22.54 -1.80
CA SER A 225 15.58 -23.54 -2.70
C SER A 225 15.76 -24.91 -2.03
N VAL A 226 15.86 -25.96 -2.85
CA VAL A 226 16.10 -27.35 -2.40
C VAL A 226 17.35 -27.90 -3.09
N GLY A 227 18.28 -28.42 -2.31
CA GLY A 227 19.61 -28.88 -2.69
C GLY A 227 20.63 -28.42 -1.66
N GLU A 228 21.79 -29.09 -1.60
CA GLU A 228 22.86 -28.70 -0.69
C GLU A 228 23.39 -27.30 -1.06
N PRO A 229 23.41 -26.31 -0.13
CA PRO A 229 23.87 -24.95 -0.43
C PRO A 229 25.25 -24.87 -1.07
N ASP A 230 26.12 -25.82 -0.69
CA ASP A 230 27.53 -25.88 -1.05
C ASP A 230 27.87 -27.16 -1.86
N GLY A 231 26.86 -27.83 -2.45
CA GLY A 231 27.03 -29.07 -3.21
C GLY A 231 27.47 -28.86 -4.67
N GLU A 232 27.91 -29.93 -5.34
CA GLU A 232 28.31 -29.89 -6.76
C GLU A 232 27.16 -29.49 -7.71
N ILE A 233 25.91 -29.69 -7.26
CA ILE A 233 24.70 -29.34 -8.00
C ILE A 233 24.06 -28.14 -7.31
N ALA A 234 23.86 -27.05 -8.07
CA ALA A 234 23.26 -25.83 -7.56
C ALA A 234 21.86 -26.09 -6.96
N PRO A 235 21.54 -25.49 -5.79
CA PRO A 235 20.21 -25.60 -5.20
C PRO A 235 19.12 -25.16 -6.17
N ARG A 236 18.08 -25.99 -6.31
CA ARG A 236 16.95 -25.71 -7.18
C ARG A 236 15.98 -24.75 -6.47
N GLY A 237 15.80 -23.54 -6.99
CA GLY A 237 14.77 -22.61 -6.53
C GLY A 237 13.37 -23.21 -6.63
N ILE A 238 12.58 -23.08 -5.57
CA ILE A 238 11.19 -23.58 -5.50
C ILE A 238 10.17 -22.51 -5.11
N GLY A 239 10.62 -21.28 -4.82
CA GLY A 239 9.73 -20.14 -4.56
C GLY A 239 10.44 -18.98 -3.88
N THR A 240 9.68 -17.97 -3.47
CA THR A 240 10.15 -16.84 -2.67
C THR A 240 9.25 -16.65 -1.45
N VAL A 241 9.79 -15.98 -0.45
CA VAL A 241 9.09 -15.60 0.77
C VAL A 241 9.39 -14.13 1.06
N GLY A 242 8.37 -13.40 1.47
CA GLY A 242 8.41 -11.95 1.66
C GLY A 242 7.66 -11.51 2.90
N PRO A 243 7.39 -10.19 3.05
CA PRO A 243 6.78 -9.64 4.24
C PRO A 243 5.46 -10.33 4.58
N GLY A 244 5.38 -10.92 5.77
CA GLY A 244 4.23 -11.68 6.24
C GLY A 244 4.39 -13.19 6.22
N ASP A 245 5.39 -13.72 5.53
CA ASP A 245 5.61 -15.16 5.46
C ASP A 245 6.33 -15.69 6.70
N LEU A 246 5.81 -16.79 7.27
CA LEU A 246 6.47 -17.61 8.28
C LEU A 246 7.28 -18.71 7.58
N VAL A 247 8.53 -18.94 7.97
CA VAL A 247 9.39 -19.99 7.42
C VAL A 247 10.10 -20.80 8.50
N GLY A 248 10.34 -22.07 8.21
CA GLY A 248 11.06 -22.98 9.10
C GLY A 248 10.19 -23.66 10.17
N GLU A 249 8.91 -23.33 10.22
CA GLU A 249 7.89 -23.84 11.15
C GLU A 249 7.65 -25.35 11.01
N VAL A 250 7.73 -25.89 9.80
CA VAL A 250 7.44 -27.31 9.52
C VAL A 250 8.45 -28.21 10.22
N ALA A 251 9.73 -27.90 10.11
CA ALA A 251 10.81 -28.69 10.70
C ALA A 251 10.77 -28.62 12.26
N LEU A 252 10.27 -27.52 12.83
CA LEU A 252 10.01 -27.43 14.27
C LEU A 252 8.83 -28.32 14.73
N LEU A 253 7.79 -28.46 13.91
CA LEU A 253 6.61 -29.26 14.22
C LEU A 253 6.85 -30.76 14.12
N VAL A 254 7.60 -31.19 13.11
CA VAL A 254 7.90 -32.61 12.87
C VAL A 254 9.18 -33.07 13.57
N GLU A 255 9.83 -32.18 14.32
CA GLU A 255 11.12 -32.40 14.99
C GLU A 255 12.21 -32.94 14.04
N GLY A 256 12.23 -32.43 12.80
CA GLY A 256 13.14 -32.87 11.74
C GLY A 256 14.13 -31.78 11.31
N ASP A 257 14.97 -32.14 10.34
CA ASP A 257 15.87 -31.18 9.69
C ASP A 257 15.12 -30.27 8.71
N ARG A 258 15.71 -29.11 8.44
CA ARG A 258 15.19 -28.15 7.45
C ARG A 258 15.09 -28.83 6.09
N THR A 259 13.95 -28.67 5.43
CA THR A 259 13.68 -29.28 4.13
C THR A 259 14.03 -28.40 2.93
N ALA A 260 14.39 -27.13 3.19
CA ALA A 260 14.72 -26.15 2.16
C ALA A 260 15.68 -25.09 2.72
N ASN A 261 16.46 -24.48 1.82
CA ASN A 261 17.23 -23.27 2.08
C ASN A 261 16.32 -22.05 1.97
N ILE A 262 16.59 -21.04 2.79
CA ILE A 262 16.05 -19.68 2.64
C ILE A 262 17.22 -18.71 2.60
N ARG A 263 17.36 -17.99 1.49
CA ARG A 263 18.47 -17.05 1.28
C ARG A 263 17.94 -15.66 0.98
N ALA A 264 18.39 -14.67 1.73
CA ALA A 264 17.99 -13.29 1.56
C ALA A 264 18.37 -12.78 0.17
N VAL A 265 17.39 -12.26 -0.59
CA VAL A 265 17.58 -11.64 -1.91
C VAL A 265 17.80 -10.14 -1.76
N THR A 266 17.10 -9.52 -0.82
CA THR A 266 17.35 -8.14 -0.36
C THR A 266 17.90 -8.17 1.06
N ALA A 267 18.12 -7.01 1.68
CA ALA A 267 18.23 -6.98 3.13
C ALA A 267 16.88 -7.48 3.69
N VAL A 268 16.92 -8.47 4.58
CA VAL A 268 15.73 -9.10 5.16
C VAL A 268 15.72 -8.85 6.65
N ASP A 269 14.60 -8.34 7.13
CA ASP A 269 14.30 -8.18 8.55
C ASP A 269 13.37 -9.30 8.99
N THR A 270 13.71 -9.96 10.08
CA THR A 270 12.93 -11.08 10.59
C THR A 270 12.57 -10.93 12.05
N VAL A 271 11.46 -11.57 12.41
CA VAL A 271 11.08 -11.91 13.77
C VAL A 271 11.38 -13.40 13.98
N VAL A 272 12.17 -13.73 14.98
CA VAL A 272 12.64 -15.12 15.22
C VAL A 272 11.91 -15.75 16.40
N LEU A 273 11.43 -16.97 16.17
CA LEU A 273 10.69 -17.81 17.11
C LEU A 273 11.49 -19.07 17.40
N ASP A 274 12.21 -19.13 18.52
CA ASP A 274 12.98 -20.33 18.86
C ASP A 274 12.10 -21.57 19.07
N ARG A 275 12.70 -22.76 18.90
CA ARG A 275 12.04 -24.08 18.99
C ARG A 275 11.20 -24.25 20.25
N GLU A 276 11.76 -23.96 21.42
CA GLU A 276 11.10 -24.18 22.71
C GLU A 276 9.94 -23.21 22.94
N ARG A 277 10.06 -21.97 22.45
CA ARG A 277 8.98 -20.96 22.49
C ARG A 277 7.88 -21.29 21.50
N PHE A 278 8.24 -21.65 20.26
CA PHE A 278 7.31 -22.06 19.22
C PHE A 278 6.42 -23.23 19.68
N LYS A 279 7.02 -24.27 20.28
CA LYS A 279 6.26 -25.40 20.86
C LYS A 279 5.34 -24.98 22.01
N ARG A 280 5.82 -24.13 22.92
CA ARG A 280 5.01 -23.65 24.05
C ARG A 280 3.80 -22.83 23.63
N GLU A 281 3.95 -21.94 22.64
CA GLU A 281 2.85 -21.12 22.15
C GLU A 281 1.79 -21.95 21.43
N ILE A 282 2.20 -22.96 20.64
CA ILE A 282 1.27 -23.91 20.00
C ILE A 282 0.47 -24.71 21.04
N VAL A 283 1.12 -25.17 22.10
CA VAL A 283 0.44 -26.01 23.10
C VAL A 283 -0.51 -25.17 23.98
N LYS A 284 -0.15 -23.92 24.28
CA LYS A 284 -0.92 -23.08 25.22
C LYS A 284 -2.06 -22.31 24.59
N ASN A 285 -2.09 -22.13 23.26
CA ASN A 285 -3.08 -21.30 22.60
C ASN A 285 -3.80 -22.03 21.43
N PRO A 286 -4.88 -22.77 21.71
CA PRO A 286 -5.52 -23.66 20.74
C PRO A 286 -6.08 -22.96 19.49
N GLU A 287 -6.64 -21.76 19.61
CA GLU A 287 -7.15 -20.99 18.46
C GLU A 287 -6.02 -20.52 17.53
N GLN A 288 -4.88 -20.13 18.12
CA GLN A 288 -3.70 -19.72 17.35
C GLN A 288 -3.04 -20.91 16.67
N SER A 289 -2.99 -22.06 17.34
CA SER A 289 -2.58 -23.33 16.75
C SER A 289 -3.44 -23.73 15.57
N MET A 290 -4.76 -23.56 15.66
CA MET A 290 -5.66 -23.82 14.54
C MET A 290 -5.40 -22.92 13.34
N ARG A 291 -5.01 -21.65 13.54
CA ARG A 291 -4.65 -20.74 12.44
C ARG A 291 -3.27 -21.01 11.87
N LEU A 292 -2.29 -21.34 12.71
CA LEU A 292 -0.97 -21.77 12.26
C LEU A 292 -1.06 -23.07 11.46
N LEU A 293 -1.92 -24.00 11.89
CA LEU A 293 -2.32 -25.21 11.17
C LEU A 293 -3.11 -24.90 9.88
N GLN A 294 -3.88 -23.82 9.80
CA GLN A 294 -4.53 -23.38 8.55
C GLN A 294 -3.53 -22.78 7.56
N LEU A 295 -2.57 -21.98 8.03
CA LEU A 295 -1.49 -21.44 7.21
C LEU A 295 -0.60 -22.58 6.68
N LEU A 296 -0.23 -23.50 7.57
CA LEU A 296 0.43 -24.76 7.23
C LEU A 296 -0.41 -25.62 6.30
N GLY A 297 -1.72 -25.70 6.52
CA GLY A 297 -2.66 -26.46 5.70
C GLY A 297 -2.76 -25.90 4.29
N THR A 298 -2.76 -24.57 4.14
CA THR A 298 -2.75 -23.88 2.85
C THR A 298 -1.43 -24.10 2.12
N ARG A 299 -0.31 -24.08 2.86
CA ARG A 299 1.03 -24.32 2.30
C ARG A 299 1.27 -25.79 1.95
N LEU A 300 0.83 -26.71 2.81
CA LEU A 300 0.82 -28.14 2.56
C LEU A 300 -0.15 -28.48 1.44
N GLN A 301 -1.30 -27.81 1.29
CA GLN A 301 -2.17 -27.97 0.12
C GLN A 301 -1.46 -27.53 -1.16
N ASN A 302 -0.69 -26.45 -1.17
CA ASN A 302 0.09 -26.05 -2.34
C ASN A 302 1.22 -27.05 -2.65
N VAL A 303 1.93 -27.54 -1.63
CA VAL A 303 2.99 -28.57 -1.79
C VAL A 303 2.40 -29.93 -2.16
N THR A 304 1.23 -30.28 -1.62
CA THR A 304 0.52 -31.53 -1.91
C THR A 304 -0.15 -31.45 -3.27
N GLU A 305 -0.74 -30.34 -3.70
CA GLU A 305 -1.23 -30.14 -5.07
C GLU A 305 -0.09 -30.24 -6.09
N LEU A 306 1.10 -29.68 -5.79
CA LEU A 306 2.32 -29.87 -6.59
C LEU A 306 2.80 -31.33 -6.63
N LEU A 307 2.48 -32.15 -5.62
CA LEU A 307 2.78 -33.59 -5.58
C LEU A 307 1.62 -34.48 -6.10
N THR A 308 0.38 -33.94 -6.21
CA THR A 308 -0.87 -34.69 -6.45
C THR A 308 -1.55 -34.38 -7.78
N VAL A 309 -1.00 -33.45 -8.59
CA VAL A 309 -1.24 -33.42 -10.06
C VAL A 309 -0.98 -34.80 -10.71
N GLY A 310 -0.35 -35.74 -9.99
CA GLY A 310 -0.21 -37.13 -10.36
C GLY A 310 -1.44 -38.05 -10.26
N ARG A 311 -2.56 -37.74 -9.56
CA ARG A 311 -3.73 -38.67 -9.53
C ARG A 311 -5.10 -37.98 -9.43
N MET A 312 -5.89 -38.26 -10.46
CA MET A 312 -7.24 -37.79 -10.73
C MET A 312 -8.33 -38.32 -9.77
N SER A 313 -9.38 -37.50 -9.64
CA SER A 313 -10.82 -37.81 -9.83
C SER A 313 -11.70 -38.45 -8.72
N THR A 314 -12.97 -38.04 -8.78
CA THR A 314 -14.26 -38.59 -8.26
C THR A 314 -14.74 -38.11 -6.87
N MET A 315 -15.77 -37.22 -6.78
CA MET A 315 -17.23 -37.46 -6.63
C MET A 315 -17.60 -38.15 -5.29
N GLU A 316 -18.57 -37.80 -4.43
CA GLU A 316 -19.89 -37.13 -4.44
C GLU A 316 -20.27 -36.73 -2.98
N LEU A 317 -21.13 -35.71 -2.82
CA LEU A 317 -21.97 -35.51 -1.62
C LEU A 317 -23.42 -35.90 -1.98
N ARG A 318 -24.04 -36.81 -1.22
CA ARG A 318 -25.50 -37.04 -1.15
C ARG A 318 -25.96 -36.65 0.25
N ASP A 319 -26.82 -35.65 0.41
CA ASP A 319 -28.27 -35.55 0.18
C ASP A 319 -29.10 -35.93 1.43
N GLY A 320 -30.04 -35.04 1.76
CA GLY A 320 -30.79 -34.98 3.01
C GLY A 320 -32.03 -34.08 2.90
N THR A 321 -32.84 -34.36 1.88
CA THR A 321 -34.31 -34.18 1.79
C THR A 321 -34.95 -32.77 1.80
N GLN A 322 -35.23 -32.33 0.56
CA GLN A 322 -36.49 -31.86 -0.02
C GLN A 322 -37.24 -30.63 0.54
N GLY A 323 -37.26 -29.59 -0.31
CA GLY A 323 -38.25 -28.51 -0.24
C GLY A 323 -37.94 -27.30 -1.15
N GLY A 324 -37.73 -27.52 -2.46
CA GLY A 324 -37.65 -26.45 -3.46
C GLY A 324 -36.23 -25.97 -3.79
N THR A 325 -35.77 -26.29 -5.00
CA THR A 325 -34.52 -25.80 -5.59
C THR A 325 -34.43 -24.28 -5.59
N ARG A 326 -33.66 -23.70 -4.66
CA ARG A 326 -33.12 -22.34 -4.82
C ARG A 326 -31.77 -22.45 -5.53
N PRO A 327 -31.56 -21.75 -6.67
CA PRO A 327 -30.27 -21.76 -7.34
C PRO A 327 -29.24 -21.08 -6.44
N VAL A 328 -28.09 -21.72 -6.24
CA VAL A 328 -26.92 -21.06 -5.64
C VAL A 328 -26.50 -19.95 -6.62
N LYS A 329 -26.87 -18.71 -6.32
CA LYS A 329 -26.57 -17.55 -7.17
C LYS A 329 -25.08 -17.20 -7.03
N HIS A 330 -24.32 -17.32 -8.10
CA HIS A 330 -22.93 -16.85 -8.20
C HIS A 330 -22.92 -15.31 -8.28
N PHE A 331 -22.81 -14.64 -7.14
CA PHE A 331 -22.68 -13.19 -7.07
C PHE A 331 -21.21 -12.75 -7.24
N TYR A 332 -20.98 -11.55 -7.77
CA TYR A 332 -19.67 -10.92 -7.72
C TYR A 332 -19.34 -10.51 -6.28
N ASP A 333 -18.35 -11.16 -5.67
CA ASP A 333 -17.85 -10.81 -4.34
C ASP A 333 -16.48 -10.12 -4.44
N PRO A 334 -16.40 -8.79 -4.27
CA PRO A 334 -15.14 -8.07 -4.30
C PRO A 334 -14.20 -8.39 -3.12
N SER A 335 -14.69 -9.02 -2.06
CA SER A 335 -13.88 -9.44 -0.91
C SER A 335 -13.10 -10.73 -1.16
N ASN A 336 -13.44 -11.49 -2.22
CA ASN A 336 -12.72 -12.69 -2.61
C ASN A 336 -11.40 -12.33 -3.35
N PRO A 337 -10.23 -12.77 -2.85
CA PRO A 337 -8.92 -12.45 -3.44
C PRO A 337 -8.73 -13.03 -4.86
N ASP A 338 -9.28 -14.20 -5.16
CA ASP A 338 -9.18 -14.81 -6.49
C ASP A 338 -10.01 -14.03 -7.52
N ILE A 339 -11.19 -13.55 -7.12
CA ILE A 339 -12.01 -12.66 -7.95
C ILE A 339 -11.27 -11.34 -8.18
N ARG A 340 -10.61 -10.77 -7.16
CA ARG A 340 -9.80 -9.55 -7.35
C ARG A 340 -8.62 -9.79 -8.30
N ARG A 341 -7.94 -10.93 -8.17
CA ARG A 341 -6.81 -11.31 -9.03
C ARG A 341 -7.27 -11.47 -10.49
N ASN A 342 -8.36 -12.18 -10.72
CA ASN A 342 -8.93 -12.39 -12.05
C ASN A 342 -10.48 -12.33 -12.02
N PRO A 343 -11.08 -11.15 -12.30
CA PRO A 343 -12.53 -10.99 -12.23
C PRO A 343 -13.25 -11.45 -13.51
N TYR A 344 -12.53 -11.71 -14.59
CA TYR A 344 -13.11 -11.96 -15.91
C TYR A 344 -13.98 -13.23 -15.98
N PRO A 345 -13.62 -14.37 -15.35
CA PRO A 345 -14.47 -15.55 -15.33
C PRO A 345 -15.84 -15.31 -14.68
N ILE A 346 -15.89 -14.61 -13.55
CA ILE A 346 -17.17 -14.29 -12.88
C ILE A 346 -17.96 -13.24 -13.68
N TYR A 347 -17.28 -12.26 -14.29
CA TYR A 347 -17.92 -11.30 -15.19
C TYR A 347 -18.58 -12.00 -16.37
N GLU A 348 -17.90 -12.93 -17.03
CA GLU A 348 -18.45 -13.72 -18.12
C GLU A 348 -19.66 -14.55 -17.67
N HIS A 349 -19.53 -15.23 -16.53
CA HIS A 349 -20.60 -16.06 -15.98
C HIS A 349 -21.90 -15.25 -15.76
N ILE A 350 -21.78 -14.04 -15.20
CA ILE A 350 -22.93 -13.16 -14.94
C ILE A 350 -23.43 -12.53 -16.25
N ARG A 351 -22.53 -11.97 -17.06
CA ARG A 351 -22.85 -11.27 -18.31
C ARG A 351 -23.66 -12.12 -19.29
N THR A 352 -23.36 -13.42 -19.38
CA THR A 352 -24.02 -14.37 -20.28
C THR A 352 -25.44 -14.76 -19.86
N ARG A 353 -25.77 -14.64 -18.57
CA ARG A 353 -27.07 -15.04 -18.01
C ARG A 353 -27.96 -13.85 -17.69
N GLU A 354 -27.39 -12.86 -17.02
CA GLU A 354 -28.11 -11.73 -16.44
C GLU A 354 -27.24 -10.46 -16.55
N PRO A 355 -27.17 -9.83 -17.74
CA PRO A 355 -26.26 -8.70 -18.00
C PRO A 355 -26.58 -7.45 -17.17
N VAL A 356 -27.76 -7.38 -16.54
CA VAL A 356 -28.13 -6.43 -15.49
C VAL A 356 -28.60 -7.23 -14.28
N HIS A 357 -27.80 -7.25 -13.23
CA HIS A 357 -27.96 -8.15 -12.09
C HIS A 357 -27.90 -7.39 -10.76
N TYR A 358 -28.81 -7.70 -9.83
CA TYR A 358 -28.75 -7.10 -8.49
C TYR A 358 -27.75 -7.86 -7.62
N ASN A 359 -26.73 -7.15 -7.12
CA ASN A 359 -25.72 -7.70 -6.23
C ASN A 359 -26.07 -7.42 -4.75
N PRO A 360 -26.35 -8.44 -3.92
CA PRO A 360 -26.74 -8.25 -2.53
C PRO A 360 -25.58 -7.85 -1.61
N ILE A 361 -24.33 -8.16 -1.97
CA ILE A 361 -23.13 -7.80 -1.19
C ILE A 361 -22.90 -6.28 -1.26
N LEU A 362 -22.98 -5.75 -2.48
CA LEU A 362 -22.84 -4.31 -2.77
C LEU A 362 -24.14 -3.53 -2.56
N GLN A 363 -25.28 -4.23 -2.46
CA GLN A 363 -26.63 -3.67 -2.41
C GLN A 363 -26.87 -2.70 -3.58
N ALA A 364 -26.52 -3.13 -4.78
CA ALA A 364 -26.51 -2.30 -5.98
C ALA A 364 -26.83 -3.12 -7.23
N TRP A 365 -27.38 -2.45 -8.24
CA TRP A 365 -27.47 -3.02 -9.59
C TRP A 365 -26.10 -3.01 -10.26
N MET A 366 -25.73 -4.11 -10.88
CA MET A 366 -24.49 -4.25 -11.64
C MET A 366 -24.81 -4.49 -13.12
N VAL A 367 -24.13 -3.78 -14.01
CA VAL A 367 -24.33 -3.84 -15.46
C VAL A 367 -23.05 -4.37 -16.12
N PHE A 368 -23.12 -5.59 -16.65
CA PHE A 368 -21.96 -6.34 -17.17
C PHE A 368 -21.87 -6.38 -18.69
N GLY A 369 -23.00 -6.29 -19.40
CA GLY A 369 -23.05 -6.37 -20.86
C GLY A 369 -22.70 -5.06 -21.55
N TYR A 370 -22.08 -5.13 -22.74
CA TYR A 370 -21.60 -3.95 -23.47
C TYR A 370 -22.73 -2.98 -23.84
N GLU A 371 -23.76 -3.46 -24.53
CA GLU A 371 -24.89 -2.62 -24.96
C GLU A 371 -25.63 -2.04 -23.75
N GLN A 372 -25.79 -2.85 -22.69
CA GLN A 372 -26.45 -2.42 -21.45
C GLN A 372 -25.62 -1.36 -20.73
N ALA A 373 -24.30 -1.51 -20.68
CA ALA A 373 -23.40 -0.53 -20.10
C ALA A 373 -23.47 0.79 -20.88
N GLN A 374 -23.39 0.73 -22.20
CA GLN A 374 -23.48 1.89 -23.08
C GLN A 374 -24.82 2.62 -22.93
N ALA A 375 -25.93 1.87 -22.91
CA ALA A 375 -27.27 2.42 -22.67
C ALA A 375 -27.40 3.04 -21.29
N MET A 376 -26.88 2.38 -20.24
CA MET A 376 -26.90 2.89 -18.87
C MET A 376 -26.12 4.19 -18.74
N LEU A 377 -24.94 4.30 -19.37
CA LEU A 377 -24.10 5.51 -19.32
C LEU A 377 -24.72 6.71 -20.05
N LYS A 378 -25.62 6.47 -21.01
CA LYS A 378 -26.41 7.49 -21.71
C LYS A 378 -27.75 7.79 -21.03
N ASN A 379 -28.21 6.91 -20.14
CA ASN A 379 -29.54 7.01 -19.57
C ASN A 379 -29.61 8.20 -18.61
N SER A 380 -30.43 9.20 -18.95
CA SER A 380 -30.60 10.37 -18.10
C SER A 380 -31.12 10.03 -16.69
N ASN A 381 -31.81 8.89 -16.51
CA ASN A 381 -32.26 8.43 -15.20
C ASN A 381 -31.16 7.79 -14.35
N ALA A 382 -30.02 7.43 -14.94
CA ALA A 382 -28.82 6.99 -14.22
C ALA A 382 -27.90 8.20 -14.01
N SER A 383 -28.11 8.88 -12.88
CA SER A 383 -27.48 10.15 -12.53
C SER A 383 -26.07 9.98 -11.96
N SER A 384 -25.20 10.95 -12.22
CA SER A 384 -23.87 11.06 -11.58
C SER A 384 -23.92 11.74 -10.21
N ARG A 385 -25.05 12.35 -9.81
CA ARG A 385 -25.23 13.05 -8.51
C ARG A 385 -25.39 12.07 -7.35
N ARG A 386 -24.27 11.44 -6.97
CA ARG A 386 -24.20 10.36 -5.99
C ARG A 386 -23.47 10.71 -4.69
N ALA A 387 -23.12 11.98 -4.48
CA ALA A 387 -22.39 12.43 -3.28
C ALA A 387 -23.15 12.10 -1.98
N GLU A 388 -24.46 12.34 -1.95
CA GLU A 388 -25.31 12.00 -0.79
C GLU A 388 -25.35 10.50 -0.49
N LEU A 389 -25.32 9.66 -1.53
CA LEU A 389 -25.25 8.21 -1.35
C LEU A 389 -23.92 7.79 -0.71
N LEU A 390 -22.81 8.35 -1.17
CA LEU A 390 -21.50 8.10 -0.57
C LEU A 390 -21.51 8.51 0.91
N ALA A 391 -22.04 9.70 1.22
CA ALA A 391 -22.17 10.19 2.59
C ALA A 391 -23.05 9.31 3.48
N LYS A 392 -24.13 8.70 2.93
CA LYS A 392 -24.96 7.75 3.68
C LYS A 392 -24.21 6.49 4.09
N LYS A 393 -23.21 6.07 3.29
CA LYS A 393 -22.38 4.88 3.55
C LYS A 393 -21.21 5.15 4.51
N VAL A 394 -20.96 6.41 4.85
CA VAL A 394 -19.99 6.79 5.89
C VAL A 394 -20.52 6.34 7.26
N PRO A 395 -19.69 5.67 8.09
CA PRO A 395 -20.07 5.28 9.45
C PRO A 395 -20.54 6.49 10.27
N ALA A 396 -21.62 6.32 11.03
CA ALA A 396 -22.26 7.42 11.75
C ALA A 396 -21.29 8.19 12.67
N ALA A 397 -20.37 7.48 13.32
CA ALA A 397 -19.38 8.04 14.25
C ALA A 397 -18.39 9.04 13.61
N VAL A 398 -18.18 8.99 12.30
CA VAL A 398 -17.22 9.84 11.58
C VAL A 398 -17.87 10.68 10.47
N ARG A 399 -19.20 10.77 10.47
CA ARG A 399 -19.95 11.47 9.41
C ARG A 399 -19.58 12.94 9.30
N ASP A 400 -19.34 13.60 10.43
CA ASP A 400 -18.93 15.01 10.46
C ASP A 400 -17.57 15.22 9.79
N LYS A 401 -16.66 14.24 9.88
CA LYS A 401 -15.35 14.30 9.22
C LYS A 401 -15.48 14.24 7.69
N ALA A 402 -16.48 13.54 7.15
CA ALA A 402 -16.72 13.44 5.71
C ALA A 402 -17.49 14.64 5.12
N LYS A 403 -17.92 15.59 5.96
CA LYS A 403 -18.82 16.68 5.56
C LYS A 403 -18.20 17.58 4.49
N THR A 404 -16.94 17.98 4.66
CA THR A 404 -16.20 18.83 3.72
C THR A 404 -16.15 18.19 2.32
N PHE A 405 -15.78 16.91 2.24
CA PHE A 405 -15.79 16.17 0.99
C PHE A 405 -17.19 16.10 0.37
N THR A 406 -18.20 15.74 1.17
CA THR A 406 -19.58 15.59 0.68
C THR A 406 -20.14 16.90 0.12
N GLN A 407 -19.87 18.02 0.78
CA GLN A 407 -20.33 19.35 0.35
C GLN A 407 -19.64 19.79 -0.94
N THR A 408 -18.34 19.52 -1.07
CA THR A 408 -17.54 19.92 -2.24
C THR A 408 -17.68 18.99 -3.44
N ALA A 409 -18.03 17.72 -3.22
CA ALA A 409 -18.24 16.75 -4.29
C ALA A 409 -19.31 17.22 -5.30
N ASN A 410 -20.33 17.95 -4.84
CA ASN A 410 -21.36 18.50 -5.72
C ASN A 410 -20.85 19.58 -6.69
N ASP A 411 -19.65 20.13 -6.49
CA ASP A 411 -19.04 21.09 -7.41
C ASP A 411 -18.06 20.44 -8.40
N MET A 412 -17.65 19.21 -8.14
CA MET A 412 -16.74 18.44 -8.97
C MET A 412 -17.47 17.89 -10.20
N LEU A 413 -16.85 18.03 -11.38
CA LEU A 413 -17.43 17.61 -12.66
C LEU A 413 -17.87 16.13 -12.67
N LEU A 414 -17.17 15.28 -11.92
CA LEU A 414 -17.45 13.84 -11.80
C LEU A 414 -18.84 13.52 -11.20
N PHE A 415 -19.42 14.43 -10.41
CA PHE A 415 -20.67 14.19 -9.69
C PHE A 415 -21.85 15.02 -10.22
N LEU A 416 -21.70 15.63 -11.40
CA LEU A 416 -22.71 16.51 -11.98
C LEU A 416 -23.43 15.86 -13.16
N ASP A 417 -24.72 16.19 -13.30
CA ASP A 417 -25.49 15.92 -14.51
C ASP A 417 -25.62 17.21 -15.36
N PRO A 418 -26.04 17.11 -16.64
CA PRO A 418 -26.49 18.28 -17.38
C PRO A 418 -27.67 18.99 -16.70
N PRO A 419 -27.77 20.34 -16.81
CA PRO A 419 -26.95 21.22 -17.63
C PRO A 419 -25.62 21.67 -16.97
N GLU A 420 -25.47 21.58 -15.64
CA GLU A 420 -24.28 22.12 -14.97
C GLU A 420 -23.01 21.40 -15.39
N HIS A 421 -23.08 20.08 -15.60
CA HIS A 421 -21.96 19.30 -16.14
C HIS A 421 -21.48 19.86 -17.49
N ARG A 422 -22.40 20.13 -18.43
CA ARG A 422 -22.03 20.63 -19.77
C ARG A 422 -21.37 22.01 -19.69
N ARG A 423 -21.92 22.90 -18.86
CA ARG A 423 -21.35 24.24 -18.61
C ARG A 423 -19.92 24.11 -18.09
N LYS A 424 -19.70 23.41 -16.98
CA LYS A 424 -18.38 23.27 -16.35
C LYS A 424 -17.40 22.55 -17.28
N ARG A 425 -17.83 21.46 -17.94
CA ARG A 425 -17.01 20.72 -18.90
C ARG A 425 -16.56 21.58 -20.07
N HIS A 426 -17.44 22.40 -20.63
CA HIS A 426 -17.09 23.29 -21.73
C HIS A 426 -15.93 24.23 -21.37
N LEU A 427 -15.94 24.76 -20.14
CA LEU A 427 -14.93 25.69 -19.64
C LEU A 427 -13.62 25.00 -19.27
N THR A 428 -13.68 23.76 -18.76
CA THR A 428 -12.50 23.02 -18.31
C THR A 428 -11.84 22.18 -19.40
N ALA A 429 -12.50 21.94 -20.54
CA ALA A 429 -12.02 21.00 -21.55
C ALA A 429 -10.96 21.51 -22.52
N ARG A 430 -10.86 22.82 -22.75
CA ARG A 430 -9.95 23.41 -23.77
C ARG A 430 -8.49 22.93 -23.63
N PRO A 431 -7.92 22.83 -22.41
CA PRO A 431 -6.55 22.37 -22.20
C PRO A 431 -6.34 20.87 -22.52
N PHE A 432 -7.42 20.11 -22.62
CA PHE A 432 -7.42 18.71 -23.04
C PHE A 432 -7.77 18.51 -24.53
N SER A 433 -7.87 19.60 -25.30
CA SER A 433 -8.02 19.49 -26.75
C SER A 433 -6.79 18.83 -27.37
N MET A 434 -6.98 18.10 -28.48
CA MET A 434 -5.91 17.40 -29.21
C MET A 434 -4.71 18.32 -29.50
N ARG A 435 -4.97 19.59 -29.84
CA ARG A 435 -3.92 20.58 -30.10
C ARG A 435 -3.07 20.88 -28.87
N MET A 436 -3.68 20.99 -27.69
CA MET A 436 -2.96 21.28 -26.44
C MET A 436 -2.22 20.03 -25.95
N VAL A 437 -2.87 18.87 -26.00
CA VAL A 437 -2.24 17.59 -25.64
C VAL A 437 -0.99 17.33 -26.48
N ARG A 438 -1.03 17.54 -27.80
CA ARG A 438 0.15 17.40 -28.67
C ARG A 438 1.32 18.32 -28.31
N ARG A 439 1.07 19.47 -27.67
CA ARG A 439 2.16 20.36 -27.21
C ARG A 439 2.92 19.79 -26.02
N LEU A 440 2.34 18.82 -25.29
CA LEU A 440 2.98 18.15 -24.17
C LEU A 440 3.91 17.02 -24.63
N GLU A 441 3.81 16.57 -25.89
CA GLU A 441 4.62 15.47 -26.41
C GLU A 441 6.13 15.64 -26.17
N PRO A 442 6.78 16.80 -26.45
CA PRO A 442 8.19 16.97 -26.14
C PRO A 442 8.51 16.84 -24.65
N THR A 443 7.65 17.37 -23.78
CA THR A 443 7.82 17.28 -22.32
C THR A 443 7.66 15.84 -21.83
N ILE A 444 6.66 15.11 -22.34
CA ILE A 444 6.42 13.71 -21.98
C ILE A 444 7.61 12.85 -22.46
N ARG A 445 8.09 13.04 -23.70
CA ARG A 445 9.27 12.34 -24.23
C ARG A 445 10.53 12.59 -23.40
N ASP A 446 10.76 13.84 -22.97
CA ASP A 446 11.88 14.19 -22.09
C ASP A 446 11.74 13.55 -20.70
N MET A 447 10.54 13.54 -20.12
CA MET A 447 10.28 12.87 -18.84
C MET A 447 10.52 11.35 -18.91
N VAL A 448 10.07 10.71 -19.99
CA VAL A 448 10.30 9.29 -20.24
C VAL A 448 11.77 9.01 -20.48
N ASP A 449 12.45 9.76 -21.35
CA ASP A 449 13.90 9.63 -21.60
C ASP A 449 14.72 9.74 -20.31
N LYS A 450 14.44 10.74 -19.46
CA LYS A 450 15.07 10.90 -18.15
C LYS A 450 14.76 9.76 -17.19
N ALA A 451 13.56 9.20 -17.24
CA ALA A 451 13.21 8.03 -16.44
C ALA A 451 13.98 6.80 -16.91
N LEU A 452 13.98 6.51 -18.22
CA LEU A 452 14.70 5.38 -18.82
C LEU A 452 16.21 5.45 -18.57
N LYS A 453 16.83 6.63 -18.74
CA LYS A 453 18.27 6.85 -18.45
C LYS A 453 18.65 6.60 -16.99
N ARG A 454 17.75 6.87 -16.03
CA ARG A 454 18.01 6.60 -14.61
C ARG A 454 18.04 5.11 -14.27
N ILE A 455 17.33 4.30 -15.05
CA ILE A 455 17.22 2.85 -14.84
C ILE A 455 18.12 2.02 -15.77
N ALA A 456 18.68 2.63 -16.81
CA ALA A 456 19.43 1.96 -17.89
C ALA A 456 20.55 1.02 -17.39
N ASP A 457 21.31 1.44 -16.38
CA ASP A 457 22.49 0.69 -15.91
C ASP A 457 22.17 -0.33 -14.80
N GLN A 458 20.89 -0.51 -14.46
CA GLN A 458 20.49 -1.32 -13.31
C GLN A 458 20.22 -2.79 -13.67
N GLY A 459 20.02 -3.11 -14.95
CA GLY A 459 19.62 -4.44 -15.46
C GLY A 459 18.24 -4.93 -14.99
N ARG A 460 17.60 -4.18 -14.10
CA ARG A 460 16.25 -4.42 -13.57
C ARG A 460 15.62 -3.10 -13.13
N PHE A 461 14.30 -3.02 -13.18
CA PHE A 461 13.53 -1.89 -12.64
C PHE A 461 12.10 -2.33 -12.33
N ASP A 462 11.36 -1.53 -11.58
CA ASP A 462 9.92 -1.72 -11.41
C ASP A 462 9.16 -0.76 -12.33
N MET A 463 8.43 -1.30 -13.31
CA MET A 463 7.67 -0.49 -14.26
C MET A 463 6.62 0.39 -13.58
N VAL A 464 6.01 -0.06 -12.49
CA VAL A 464 5.02 0.74 -11.74
C VAL A 464 5.72 1.88 -11.02
N HIS A 465 6.74 1.58 -10.21
CA HIS A 465 7.35 2.57 -9.32
C HIS A 465 8.32 3.52 -10.02
N ASP A 466 9.10 3.03 -10.98
CA ASP A 466 10.18 3.78 -11.60
C ASP A 466 9.74 4.58 -12.84
N LEU A 467 8.62 4.21 -13.47
CA LEU A 467 8.11 4.86 -14.69
C LEU A 467 6.62 5.21 -14.65
N ALA A 468 5.73 4.22 -14.50
CA ALA A 468 4.29 4.39 -14.71
C ALA A 468 3.60 5.27 -13.65
N LEU A 469 4.09 5.31 -12.42
CA LEU A 469 3.60 6.19 -11.37
C LEU A 469 4.16 7.62 -11.47
N PRO A 470 5.49 7.83 -11.54
CA PRO A 470 6.05 9.18 -11.56
C PRO A 470 5.71 9.96 -12.83
N LEU A 471 5.57 9.30 -13.99
CA LEU A 471 5.31 10.00 -15.25
C LEU A 471 3.96 10.72 -15.27
N PRO A 472 2.80 10.05 -15.07
CA PRO A 472 1.51 10.74 -15.15
C PRO A 472 1.32 11.76 -14.03
N LEU A 473 1.88 11.53 -12.83
CA LEU A 473 1.95 12.52 -11.75
C LEU A 473 2.75 13.76 -12.18
N GLY A 474 3.88 13.55 -12.85
CA GLY A 474 4.71 14.61 -13.42
C GLY A 474 3.97 15.43 -14.46
N VAL A 475 3.29 14.76 -15.39
CA VAL A 475 2.53 15.38 -16.48
C VAL A 475 1.35 16.18 -15.94
N ILE A 476 0.49 15.59 -15.10
CA ILE A 476 -0.67 16.30 -14.56
C ILE A 476 -0.25 17.41 -13.60
N GLY A 477 0.82 17.21 -12.81
CA GLY A 477 1.40 18.23 -11.96
C GLY A 477 1.90 19.43 -12.78
N ALA A 478 2.62 19.18 -13.88
CA ALA A 478 3.06 20.23 -14.79
C ALA A 478 1.87 20.97 -15.42
N MET A 479 0.84 20.25 -15.86
CA MET A 479 -0.37 20.85 -16.42
C MET A 479 -1.10 21.74 -15.40
N LEU A 480 -1.20 21.31 -14.15
CA LEU A 480 -1.86 22.04 -13.07
C LEU A 480 -1.02 23.20 -12.51
N GLY A 481 0.23 23.34 -12.93
CA GLY A 481 1.14 24.38 -12.41
C GLY A 481 1.78 24.03 -11.08
N VAL A 482 1.77 22.75 -10.68
CA VAL A 482 2.43 22.28 -9.45
C VAL A 482 3.96 22.32 -9.64
N PRO A 483 4.70 23.04 -8.77
CA PRO A 483 6.15 23.06 -8.76
C PRO A 483 6.74 21.65 -8.69
N GLU A 484 7.84 21.41 -9.42
CA GLU A 484 8.48 20.09 -9.46
C GLU A 484 8.87 19.57 -8.07
N SER A 485 9.35 20.46 -7.19
CA SER A 485 9.69 20.17 -5.80
C SER A 485 8.54 19.54 -5.01
N ASP A 486 7.30 19.87 -5.36
CA ASP A 486 6.12 19.50 -4.59
C ASP A 486 5.43 18.25 -5.14
N ARG A 487 5.81 17.80 -6.35
CA ARG A 487 5.14 16.70 -7.04
C ARG A 487 5.18 15.37 -6.28
N HIS A 488 6.15 15.19 -5.38
CA HIS A 488 6.21 14.03 -4.51
C HIS A 488 5.01 13.93 -3.54
N THR A 489 4.39 15.06 -3.19
CA THR A 489 3.21 15.11 -2.30
C THR A 489 1.91 14.74 -3.01
N LEU A 490 1.88 14.84 -4.33
CA LEU A 490 0.68 14.63 -5.15
C LEU A 490 0.14 13.20 -5.03
N LYS A 491 1.03 12.21 -4.89
CA LYS A 491 0.63 10.81 -4.65
C LYS A 491 -0.19 10.70 -3.36
N THR A 492 0.29 11.28 -2.27
CA THR A 492 -0.40 11.25 -0.97
C THR A 492 -1.77 11.92 -1.05
N PHE A 493 -1.88 13.05 -1.75
CA PHE A 493 -3.16 13.72 -1.94
C PHE A 493 -4.15 12.89 -2.76
N SER A 494 -3.66 12.20 -3.79
CA SER A 494 -4.49 11.28 -4.57
C SER A 494 -5.02 10.11 -3.76
N GLU A 495 -4.14 9.48 -2.97
CA GLU A 495 -4.51 8.35 -2.11
C GLU A 495 -5.62 8.74 -1.14
N ALA A 496 -5.56 9.94 -0.57
CA ALA A 496 -6.63 10.47 0.27
C ALA A 496 -7.98 10.58 -0.46
N MET A 497 -7.99 11.04 -1.72
CA MET A 497 -9.22 11.08 -2.52
C MET A 497 -9.72 9.67 -2.87
N SER A 498 -8.81 8.74 -3.15
CA SER A 498 -9.15 7.33 -3.43
C SER A 498 -9.90 6.68 -2.27
N LEU A 499 -9.44 6.90 -1.03
CA LEU A 499 -10.10 6.41 0.19
C LEU A 499 -11.58 6.87 0.31
N MET A 500 -11.90 8.05 -0.23
CA MET A 500 -13.24 8.62 -0.19
C MET A 500 -14.14 8.20 -1.38
N VAL A 501 -13.55 7.93 -2.54
CA VAL A 501 -14.30 7.74 -3.81
C VAL A 501 -14.42 6.27 -4.22
N ASN A 502 -13.41 5.44 -3.92
CA ASN A 502 -13.29 4.10 -4.51
C ASN A 502 -13.85 2.97 -3.63
N HIS A 503 -14.20 3.26 -2.37
CA HIS A 503 -14.68 2.24 -1.43
C HIS A 503 -16.21 2.28 -1.28
N PRO A 504 -16.95 1.23 -1.70
CA PRO A 504 -18.41 1.20 -1.53
C PRO A 504 -18.86 1.14 -0.08
N LYS A 505 -18.00 0.72 0.85
CA LYS A 505 -18.24 0.62 2.30
C LYS A 505 -16.94 1.00 3.02
N PRO A 506 -16.60 2.29 3.12
CA PRO A 506 -15.34 2.71 3.74
C PRO A 506 -15.37 2.46 5.25
N SER A 507 -14.24 2.08 5.83
CA SER A 507 -14.09 1.97 7.28
C SER A 507 -14.04 3.38 7.92
N ALA A 508 -14.22 3.46 9.25
CA ALA A 508 -14.11 4.74 9.94
C ALA A 508 -12.70 5.35 9.80
N GLU A 509 -11.66 4.52 9.85
CA GLU A 509 -10.27 4.92 9.66
C GLU A 509 -10.05 5.49 8.26
N MET A 510 -10.51 4.80 7.20
CA MET A 510 -10.40 5.26 5.82
C MET A 510 -11.05 6.63 5.62
N VAL A 511 -12.22 6.86 6.25
CA VAL A 511 -12.92 8.15 6.17
C VAL A 511 -12.12 9.25 6.86
N VAL A 512 -11.56 8.98 8.05
CA VAL A 512 -10.76 9.98 8.78
C VAL A 512 -9.50 10.33 7.99
N GLN A 513 -8.73 9.32 7.57
CA GLN A 513 -7.51 9.51 6.77
C GLN A 513 -7.79 10.21 5.44
N GLY A 514 -8.83 9.79 4.73
CA GLY A 514 -9.26 10.40 3.48
C GLY A 514 -9.67 11.86 3.67
N SER A 515 -10.44 12.17 4.71
CA SER A 515 -10.84 13.54 5.03
C SER A 515 -9.66 14.45 5.37
N GLU A 516 -8.73 14.00 6.21
CA GLU A 516 -7.54 14.78 6.58
C GLU A 516 -6.64 15.07 5.38
N GLY A 517 -6.40 14.06 4.53
CA GLY A 517 -5.64 14.24 3.31
C GLY A 517 -6.35 15.14 2.28
N MET A 518 -7.68 15.09 2.20
CA MET A 518 -8.49 16.00 1.37
C MET A 518 -8.41 17.44 1.88
N GLU A 519 -8.41 17.67 3.19
CA GLU A 519 -8.23 19.01 3.76
C GLU A 519 -6.85 19.58 3.43
N ALA A 520 -5.79 18.75 3.52
CA ALA A 520 -4.44 19.13 3.12
C ALA A 520 -4.34 19.43 1.62
N LEU A 521 -4.96 18.61 0.77
CA LEU A 521 -5.03 18.83 -0.68
C LEU A 521 -5.74 20.16 -1.00
N PHE A 522 -6.88 20.43 -0.37
CA PHE A 522 -7.59 21.69 -0.56
C PHE A 522 -6.80 22.90 -0.06
N ALA A 523 -6.07 22.78 1.05
CA ALA A 523 -5.18 23.84 1.52
C ALA A 523 -4.09 24.14 0.49
N TYR A 524 -3.41 23.09 -0.02
CA TYR A 524 -2.37 23.23 -1.02
C TYR A 524 -2.88 23.94 -2.30
N PHE A 525 -4.00 23.49 -2.86
CA PHE A 525 -4.53 24.12 -4.08
C PHE A 525 -5.05 25.54 -3.83
N ARG A 526 -5.54 25.87 -2.63
CA ARG A 526 -5.87 27.27 -2.29
C ARG A 526 -4.64 28.16 -2.34
N ASP A 527 -3.53 27.70 -1.78
CA ASP A 527 -2.26 28.44 -1.79
C ASP A 527 -1.72 28.58 -3.22
N LEU A 528 -1.75 27.50 -4.01
CA LEU A 528 -1.34 27.52 -5.41
C LEU A 528 -2.20 28.49 -6.25
N ILE A 529 -3.53 28.48 -6.06
CA ILE A 529 -4.44 29.42 -6.73
C ILE A 529 -4.12 30.86 -6.32
N ALA A 530 -3.90 31.12 -5.03
CA ALA A 530 -3.54 32.45 -4.54
C ALA A 530 -2.20 32.94 -5.10
N GLU A 531 -1.22 32.04 -5.24
CA GLU A 531 0.05 32.31 -5.92
C GLU A 531 -0.17 32.67 -7.39
N ARG A 532 -0.93 31.85 -8.14
CA ARG A 532 -1.20 32.08 -9.57
C ARG A 532 -2.03 33.33 -9.84
N ARG A 533 -2.88 33.77 -8.91
CA ARG A 533 -3.53 35.09 -8.99
C ARG A 533 -2.54 36.24 -8.91
N ARG A 534 -1.49 36.13 -8.10
CA ARG A 534 -0.44 37.16 -7.98
C ARG A 534 0.58 37.09 -9.11
N GLN A 535 0.90 35.88 -9.55
CA GLN A 535 1.92 35.58 -10.56
C GLN A 535 1.39 34.52 -11.53
N PRO A 536 0.58 34.93 -12.53
CA PRO A 536 0.05 34.01 -13.52
C PRO A 536 1.16 33.30 -14.29
N GLN A 537 0.99 32.01 -14.56
CA GLN A 537 1.91 31.20 -15.36
C GLN A 537 1.20 30.61 -16.58
N SER A 538 1.93 29.82 -17.37
CA SER A 538 1.37 29.10 -18.52
C SER A 538 0.86 27.71 -18.10
N ASP A 539 -0.07 27.66 -17.14
CA ASP A 539 -0.66 26.43 -16.60
C ASP A 539 -2.20 26.47 -16.57
N LEU A 540 -2.80 25.31 -16.28
CA LEU A 540 -4.25 25.10 -16.28
C LEU A 540 -4.97 25.96 -15.24
N ILE A 541 -4.39 26.09 -14.04
CA ILE A 541 -4.98 26.88 -12.96
C ILE A 541 -5.01 28.36 -13.34
N SER A 542 -3.94 28.88 -13.94
CA SER A 542 -3.87 30.26 -14.47
C SER A 542 -4.90 30.50 -15.57
N GLU A 543 -5.09 29.54 -16.48
CA GLU A 543 -6.13 29.64 -17.52
C GLU A 543 -7.55 29.63 -16.94
N TRP A 544 -7.81 28.81 -15.92
CA TRP A 544 -9.11 28.78 -15.25
C TRP A 544 -9.39 30.02 -14.40
N ILE A 545 -8.38 30.60 -13.77
CA ILE A 545 -8.49 31.89 -13.08
C ILE A 545 -8.93 32.98 -14.06
N LYS A 546 -8.34 33.03 -15.28
CA LYS A 546 -8.77 34.01 -16.31
C LYS A 546 -10.23 33.84 -16.73
N VAL A 547 -10.71 32.60 -16.80
CA VAL A 547 -12.12 32.30 -17.13
C VAL A 547 -13.04 32.69 -15.96
N GLU A 548 -12.60 32.48 -14.72
CA GLU A 548 -13.32 32.92 -13.52
C GLU A 548 -13.43 34.45 -13.44
N GLU A 549 -12.35 35.17 -13.74
CA GLU A 549 -12.30 36.64 -13.76
C GLU A 549 -13.18 37.28 -14.84
N GLN A 550 -13.56 36.52 -15.88
CA GLN A 550 -14.52 36.97 -16.90
C GLN A 550 -15.99 36.97 -16.41
N GLY A 551 -16.24 36.62 -15.14
CA GLY A 551 -17.57 36.58 -14.50
C GLY A 551 -18.36 35.29 -14.80
N ASP A 552 -19.37 34.96 -13.98
CA ASP A 552 -20.41 33.88 -14.01
C ASP A 552 -20.17 32.52 -14.71
N LEU A 553 -18.95 32.25 -15.19
CA LEU A 553 -18.59 31.09 -15.99
C LEU A 553 -17.94 30.03 -15.10
N LEU A 554 -16.99 30.40 -14.23
CA LEU A 554 -16.37 29.49 -13.28
C LEU A 554 -16.21 30.20 -11.94
N SER A 555 -16.54 29.56 -10.83
CA SER A 555 -16.28 30.13 -9.49
C SER A 555 -14.92 29.72 -8.94
N ALA A 556 -14.37 30.48 -7.99
CA ALA A 556 -13.13 30.11 -7.31
C ALA A 556 -13.19 28.71 -6.67
N GLN A 557 -14.37 28.34 -6.13
CA GLN A 557 -14.61 27.01 -5.58
C GLN A 557 -14.56 25.93 -6.68
N GLU A 558 -15.12 26.23 -7.87
CA GLU A 558 -15.08 25.32 -9.02
C GLU A 558 -13.66 25.11 -9.54
N VAL A 559 -12.82 26.16 -9.57
CA VAL A 559 -11.39 26.04 -9.90
C VAL A 559 -10.69 25.09 -8.93
N LEU A 560 -10.89 25.31 -7.62
CA LEU A 560 -10.28 24.52 -6.55
C LEU A 560 -10.63 23.03 -6.65
N VAL A 561 -11.93 22.69 -6.63
CA VAL A 561 -12.36 21.29 -6.55
C VAL A 561 -12.07 20.52 -7.84
N ASN A 562 -12.13 21.18 -9.01
CA ASN A 562 -11.84 20.53 -10.27
C ASN A 562 -10.33 20.39 -10.51
N GLY A 563 -9.50 21.28 -9.95
CA GLY A 563 -8.04 21.10 -9.94
C GLY A 563 -7.65 19.86 -9.14
N CYS A 564 -8.25 19.69 -7.96
CA CYS A 564 -8.09 18.50 -7.12
C CYS A 564 -8.60 17.22 -7.82
N LEU A 565 -9.76 17.29 -8.48
CA LEU A 565 -10.33 16.17 -9.23
C LEU A 565 -9.42 15.73 -10.37
N LEU A 566 -8.86 16.67 -11.14
CA LEU A 566 -7.98 16.34 -12.26
C LEU A 566 -6.68 15.70 -11.77
N LEU A 567 -6.15 16.16 -10.63
CA LEU A 567 -5.00 15.51 -10.01
C LEU A 567 -5.30 14.03 -9.77
N PHE A 568 -6.37 13.72 -9.03
CA PHE A 568 -6.78 12.34 -8.73
C PHE A 568 -7.06 11.51 -10.00
N ALA A 569 -7.91 12.02 -10.89
CA ALA A 569 -8.36 11.28 -12.07
C ALA A 569 -7.25 11.06 -13.12
N GLY A 570 -6.26 11.95 -13.15
CA GLY A 570 -5.31 12.06 -14.25
C GLY A 570 -4.08 11.14 -14.19
N HIS A 571 -3.70 10.63 -13.02
CA HIS A 571 -2.48 9.80 -12.92
C HIS A 571 -2.77 8.32 -12.65
N GLU A 572 -3.63 7.97 -11.69
CA GLU A 572 -3.77 6.57 -11.26
C GLU A 572 -4.22 5.65 -12.41
N THR A 573 -5.14 6.12 -13.24
CA THR A 573 -5.64 5.37 -14.39
C THR A 573 -4.58 5.18 -15.47
N THR A 574 -3.75 6.20 -15.73
CA THR A 574 -2.63 6.11 -16.68
C THR A 574 -1.52 5.21 -16.13
N THR A 575 -1.20 5.29 -14.84
CA THR A 575 -0.26 4.37 -14.17
C THR A 575 -0.70 2.92 -14.36
N ASN A 576 -1.97 2.65 -14.15
CA ASN A 576 -2.54 1.32 -14.33
C ASN A 576 -2.50 0.86 -15.80
N LEU A 577 -2.80 1.75 -16.76
CA LEU A 577 -2.68 1.46 -18.20
C LEU A 577 -1.25 1.06 -18.57
N LEU A 578 -0.26 1.86 -18.15
CA LEU A 578 1.15 1.62 -18.47
C LEU A 578 1.65 0.30 -17.88
N GLY A 579 1.39 0.07 -16.58
CA GLY A 579 1.79 -1.16 -15.90
C GLY A 579 1.12 -2.40 -16.49
N THR A 580 -0.21 -2.41 -16.58
CA THR A 580 -0.93 -3.58 -17.11
C THR A 580 -0.71 -3.77 -18.61
N GLY A 581 -0.47 -2.69 -19.37
CA GLY A 581 -0.14 -2.75 -20.79
C GLY A 581 1.19 -3.48 -21.03
N LEU A 582 2.25 -3.12 -20.28
CA LEU A 582 3.53 -3.82 -20.37
C LEU A 582 3.40 -5.27 -19.90
N TYR A 583 2.72 -5.50 -18.78
CA TYR A 583 2.47 -6.85 -18.27
C TYR A 583 1.80 -7.75 -19.31
N ASN A 584 0.77 -7.25 -20.00
CA ASN A 584 0.08 -8.00 -21.04
C ASN A 584 0.94 -8.22 -22.28
N LEU A 585 1.74 -7.23 -22.72
CA LEU A 585 2.70 -7.44 -23.81
C LEU A 585 3.70 -8.56 -23.48
N LEU A 586 4.28 -8.54 -22.27
CA LEU A 586 5.28 -9.54 -21.87
C LEU A 586 4.69 -10.95 -21.69
N ARG A 587 3.40 -11.05 -21.31
CA ARG A 587 2.66 -12.32 -21.25
C ARG A 587 2.30 -12.87 -22.64
N HIS A 588 2.36 -12.04 -23.68
CA HIS A 588 2.04 -12.40 -25.06
C HIS A 588 3.23 -12.04 -25.96
N GLY A 589 4.33 -12.79 -25.81
CA GLY A 589 5.61 -12.50 -26.46
C GLY A 589 5.53 -12.36 -27.98
N GLU A 590 4.59 -13.05 -28.63
CA GLU A 590 4.31 -12.90 -30.06
C GLU A 590 3.75 -11.52 -30.42
N GLN A 591 2.91 -10.94 -29.56
CA GLN A 591 2.39 -9.58 -29.73
C GLN A 591 3.49 -8.54 -29.49
N LEU A 592 4.32 -8.75 -28.46
CA LEU A 592 5.47 -7.89 -28.18
C LEU A 592 6.48 -7.89 -29.34
N GLN A 593 6.84 -9.06 -29.84
CA GLN A 593 7.75 -9.19 -30.97
C GLN A 593 7.20 -8.48 -32.20
N ARG A 594 5.91 -8.68 -32.50
CA ARG A 594 5.25 -8.00 -33.61
C ARG A 594 5.24 -6.48 -33.44
N LEU A 595 5.00 -5.97 -32.24
CA LEU A 595 5.04 -4.53 -31.98
C LEU A 595 6.44 -3.93 -32.20
N ARG A 596 7.51 -4.69 -31.94
CA ARG A 596 8.88 -4.27 -32.26
C ARG A 596 9.16 -4.26 -33.76
N GLU A 597 8.67 -5.25 -34.48
CA GLU A 597 8.83 -5.35 -35.94
C GLU A 597 7.96 -4.34 -36.70
N GLU A 598 6.79 -4.01 -36.17
CA GLU A 598 5.82 -3.07 -36.74
C GLU A 598 5.47 -1.94 -35.73
N PRO A 599 6.38 -0.98 -35.42
CA PRO A 599 6.13 0.07 -34.42
C PRO A 599 4.92 0.97 -34.72
N ASN A 600 4.47 1.03 -35.98
CA ASN A 600 3.25 1.70 -36.39
C ASN A 600 1.97 1.09 -35.77
N LEU A 601 2.04 -0.10 -35.18
CA LEU A 601 0.93 -0.73 -34.45
C LEU A 601 0.71 -0.14 -33.05
N ILE A 602 1.60 0.72 -32.54
CA ILE A 602 1.56 1.19 -31.15
C ILE A 602 0.24 1.85 -30.76
N GLU A 603 -0.39 2.62 -31.66
CA GLU A 603 -1.68 3.25 -31.38
C GLU A 603 -2.79 2.21 -31.22
N SER A 604 -2.80 1.18 -32.07
CA SER A 604 -3.74 0.05 -31.99
C SER A 604 -3.47 -0.82 -30.74
N ALA A 605 -2.19 -1.00 -30.39
CA ALA A 605 -1.79 -1.70 -29.18
C ALA A 605 -2.30 -1.01 -27.92
N VAL A 606 -2.22 0.33 -27.84
CA VAL A 606 -2.74 1.12 -26.72
C VAL A 606 -4.27 0.96 -26.59
N GLU A 607 -5.02 0.98 -27.69
CA GLU A 607 -6.48 0.72 -27.63
C GLU A 607 -6.77 -0.71 -27.14
N GLU A 608 -5.98 -1.71 -27.57
CA GLU A 608 -6.15 -3.08 -27.09
C GLU A 608 -5.79 -3.20 -25.60
N MET A 609 -4.74 -2.54 -25.11
CA MET A 609 -4.39 -2.52 -23.68
C MET A 609 -5.54 -1.94 -22.84
N LEU A 610 -6.10 -0.81 -23.27
CA LEU A 610 -7.26 -0.16 -22.64
C LEU A 610 -8.49 -1.07 -22.62
N ARG A 611 -8.76 -1.78 -23.71
CA ARG A 611 -9.88 -2.73 -23.80
C ARG A 611 -9.64 -3.95 -22.91
N PHE A 612 -8.48 -4.60 -23.08
CA PHE A 612 -8.18 -5.89 -22.48
C PHE A 612 -8.09 -5.80 -20.97
N GLU A 613 -7.40 -4.78 -20.46
CA GLU A 613 -7.23 -4.57 -19.03
C GLU A 613 -7.58 -3.12 -18.67
N SER A 614 -8.88 -2.85 -18.61
CA SER A 614 -9.39 -1.48 -18.42
C SER A 614 -8.94 -0.90 -17.07
N PRO A 615 -8.22 0.25 -17.07
CA PRO A 615 -7.73 0.86 -15.84
C PRO A 615 -8.84 1.22 -14.86
N VAL A 616 -9.98 1.68 -15.38
CA VAL A 616 -11.24 1.84 -14.64
C VAL A 616 -12.10 0.62 -14.92
N GLN A 617 -12.30 -0.23 -13.92
CA GLN A 617 -13.13 -1.42 -14.01
C GLN A 617 -14.61 -1.10 -13.88
N MET A 618 -14.96 -0.13 -13.04
CA MET A 618 -16.35 0.21 -12.76
C MET A 618 -16.55 1.70 -12.63
N VAL A 619 -17.72 2.18 -13.07
CA VAL A 619 -18.20 3.53 -12.76
C VAL A 619 -19.56 3.44 -12.11
N THR A 620 -19.89 4.41 -11.26
CA THR A 620 -21.14 4.38 -10.48
C THR A 620 -22.13 5.46 -10.95
N ARG A 621 -23.41 5.13 -10.78
CA ARG A 621 -24.58 6.01 -10.97
C ARG A 621 -25.56 5.80 -9.81
N ILE A 622 -26.52 6.71 -9.71
CA ILE A 622 -27.72 6.56 -8.87
C ILE A 622 -28.97 6.67 -9.74
N ALA A 623 -29.95 5.81 -9.52
CA ALA A 623 -31.25 5.94 -10.16
C ALA A 623 -31.98 7.19 -9.64
N ARG A 624 -32.22 8.20 -10.49
CA ARG A 624 -32.95 9.42 -10.09
C ARG A 624 -34.48 9.27 -10.13
N ALA A 625 -34.94 8.27 -10.87
CA ALA A 625 -36.34 7.90 -11.06
C ALA A 625 -36.43 6.38 -11.23
N ASP A 626 -37.63 5.82 -11.12
CA ASP A 626 -37.88 4.41 -11.43
C ASP A 626 -37.76 4.18 -12.95
N PHE A 627 -37.08 3.13 -13.37
CA PHE A 627 -37.02 2.74 -14.78
C PHE A 627 -36.70 1.25 -14.95
N VAL A 628 -36.98 0.73 -16.15
CA VAL A 628 -36.68 -0.66 -16.51
C VAL A 628 -35.39 -0.72 -17.35
N ALA A 629 -34.47 -1.60 -16.98
CA ALA A 629 -33.27 -1.90 -17.76
C ALA A 629 -33.13 -3.42 -17.95
N SER A 630 -33.10 -3.89 -19.20
CA SER A 630 -33.05 -5.34 -19.54
C SER A 630 -34.11 -6.17 -18.81
N GLY A 631 -35.34 -5.65 -18.72
CA GLY A 631 -36.46 -6.31 -18.03
C GLY A 631 -36.37 -6.27 -16.50
N LYS A 632 -35.39 -5.57 -15.91
CA LYS A 632 -35.24 -5.39 -14.46
C LYS A 632 -35.76 -4.02 -14.03
N GLN A 633 -36.60 -4.01 -13.01
CA GLN A 633 -37.07 -2.79 -12.37
C GLN A 633 -35.98 -2.21 -11.47
N ILE A 634 -35.47 -1.03 -11.82
CA ILE A 634 -34.52 -0.25 -11.02
C ILE A 634 -35.30 0.88 -10.36
N ASN A 635 -35.24 0.97 -9.03
CA ASN A 635 -36.01 1.95 -8.27
C ASN A 635 -35.17 3.20 -8.00
N ARG A 636 -35.85 4.34 -7.85
CA ARG A 636 -35.24 5.60 -7.45
C ARG A 636 -34.43 5.43 -6.17
N GLY A 637 -33.20 5.92 -6.19
CA GLY A 637 -32.24 5.84 -5.08
C GLY A 637 -31.31 4.63 -5.15
N ASP A 638 -31.60 3.64 -6.01
CA ASP A 638 -30.74 2.48 -6.15
C ASP A 638 -29.35 2.86 -6.68
N PRO A 639 -28.26 2.38 -6.05
CA PRO A 639 -26.92 2.49 -6.61
C PRO A 639 -26.76 1.56 -7.82
N ILE A 640 -26.05 2.03 -8.84
CA ILE A 640 -25.78 1.28 -10.08
C ILE A 640 -24.28 1.29 -10.34
N PHE A 641 -23.70 0.12 -10.57
CA PHE A 641 -22.31 -0.09 -10.99
C PHE A 641 -22.31 -0.55 -12.44
N VAL A 642 -21.65 0.21 -13.31
CA VAL A 642 -21.43 -0.17 -14.71
C VAL A 642 -20.02 -0.76 -14.82
N VAL A 643 -19.93 -2.05 -15.13
CA VAL A 643 -18.69 -2.84 -15.12
C VAL A 643 -18.02 -2.77 -16.50
N LEU A 644 -17.22 -1.73 -16.71
CA LEU A 644 -16.54 -1.42 -17.97
C LEU A 644 -15.60 -2.55 -18.40
N GLY A 645 -14.84 -3.13 -17.47
CA GLY A 645 -13.94 -4.25 -17.76
C GLY A 645 -14.69 -5.49 -18.29
N SER A 646 -15.89 -5.76 -17.78
CA SER A 646 -16.77 -6.82 -18.29
C SER A 646 -17.31 -6.49 -19.68
N ALA A 647 -17.78 -5.25 -19.88
CA ALA A 647 -18.28 -4.80 -21.18
C ALA A 647 -17.21 -4.89 -22.26
N ASN A 648 -15.96 -4.57 -21.94
CA ASN A 648 -14.82 -4.65 -22.86
C ASN A 648 -14.37 -6.08 -23.18
N ARG A 649 -14.95 -7.07 -22.50
CA ARG A 649 -14.77 -8.51 -22.74
C ARG A 649 -16.05 -9.18 -23.26
N ASP A 650 -17.03 -8.41 -23.72
CA ASP A 650 -18.30 -8.94 -24.18
C ASP A 650 -18.21 -9.55 -25.59
N ARG A 651 -18.37 -10.88 -25.69
CA ARG A 651 -18.34 -11.63 -26.97
C ARG A 651 -19.44 -11.25 -27.95
N ARG A 652 -20.50 -10.56 -27.47
CA ARG A 652 -21.56 -10.03 -28.33
C ARG A 652 -21.12 -8.79 -29.11
N HIS A 653 -20.05 -8.13 -28.66
CA HIS A 653 -19.50 -6.93 -29.29
C HIS A 653 -18.10 -7.17 -29.90
N PHE A 654 -17.22 -7.84 -29.16
CA PHE A 654 -15.85 -8.12 -29.60
C PHE A 654 -15.70 -9.59 -29.99
N ASN A 655 -15.10 -9.86 -31.16
CA ASN A 655 -14.67 -11.21 -31.53
C ASN A 655 -13.47 -11.63 -30.67
N ASP A 656 -13.46 -12.86 -30.15
CA ASP A 656 -12.42 -13.40 -29.28
C ASP A 656 -11.96 -12.39 -28.20
N PRO A 657 -12.87 -11.91 -27.34
CA PRO A 657 -12.60 -10.82 -26.41
C PRO A 657 -11.52 -11.15 -25.39
N GLU A 658 -11.33 -12.43 -25.10
CA GLU A 658 -10.35 -12.94 -24.14
C GLU A 658 -8.93 -13.07 -24.74
N ARG A 659 -8.77 -12.85 -26.04
CA ARG A 659 -7.46 -12.80 -26.71
C ARG A 659 -6.94 -11.36 -26.73
N PHE A 660 -5.71 -11.18 -26.27
CA PHE A 660 -4.96 -9.93 -26.44
C PHE A 660 -4.41 -9.86 -27.88
N ASP A 661 -4.89 -8.89 -28.65
CA ASP A 661 -4.51 -8.70 -30.05
C ASP A 661 -4.27 -7.22 -30.37
N ILE A 662 -2.99 -6.83 -30.50
CA ILE A 662 -2.61 -5.44 -30.76
C ILE A 662 -3.07 -4.95 -32.15
N THR A 663 -3.50 -5.85 -33.03
CA THR A 663 -3.96 -5.52 -34.38
C THR A 663 -5.47 -5.39 -34.50
N ARG A 664 -6.19 -5.50 -33.38
CA ARG A 664 -7.63 -5.32 -33.32
C ARG A 664 -8.02 -3.92 -33.80
N ARG A 665 -8.70 -3.86 -34.95
CA ARG A 665 -9.18 -2.60 -35.54
C ARG A 665 -10.41 -2.01 -34.84
N ASP A 666 -11.19 -2.84 -34.14
CA ASP A 666 -12.35 -2.36 -33.39
C ASP A 666 -11.94 -1.87 -32.00
N SER A 667 -11.73 -0.56 -31.89
CA SER A 667 -11.33 0.14 -30.66
C SER A 667 -12.50 0.74 -29.89
N ARG A 668 -13.76 0.34 -30.16
CA ARG A 668 -14.94 0.91 -29.48
C ARG A 668 -15.12 0.40 -28.05
N HIS A 669 -14.04 0.28 -27.30
CA HIS A 669 -14.05 -0.06 -25.90
C HIS A 669 -14.63 1.08 -25.03
N LEU A 670 -15.10 0.73 -23.85
CA LEU A 670 -15.66 1.64 -22.85
C LEU A 670 -14.66 2.01 -21.75
N ALA A 671 -13.35 1.76 -21.91
CA ALA A 671 -12.34 2.05 -20.88
C ALA A 671 -12.32 3.54 -20.44
N PHE A 672 -12.72 4.44 -21.34
CA PHE A 672 -12.87 5.88 -21.07
C PHE A 672 -14.31 6.29 -20.68
N GLY A 673 -15.16 5.33 -20.34
CA GLY A 673 -16.60 5.55 -20.20
C GLY A 673 -17.26 5.91 -21.53
N TYR A 674 -18.47 6.46 -21.46
CA TYR A 674 -19.26 6.81 -22.64
C TYR A 674 -20.30 7.88 -22.30
N GLY A 675 -20.77 8.61 -23.32
CA GLY A 675 -21.77 9.67 -23.16
C GLY A 675 -21.21 10.95 -22.53
N GLU A 676 -22.01 11.63 -21.71
CA GLU A 676 -21.67 12.93 -21.10
C GLU A 676 -20.34 12.89 -20.34
N HIS A 677 -20.06 11.80 -19.63
CA HIS A 677 -18.84 11.63 -18.84
C HIS A 677 -17.73 10.87 -19.58
N PHE A 678 -17.73 10.84 -20.93
CA PHE A 678 -16.58 10.32 -21.67
C PHE A 678 -15.29 11.00 -21.19
N CYS A 679 -14.21 10.24 -21.00
CA CYS A 679 -13.01 10.74 -20.31
C CYS A 679 -12.43 11.99 -21.00
N LEU A 680 -12.26 13.05 -20.22
CA LEU A 680 -11.69 14.32 -20.70
C LEU A 680 -10.21 14.17 -21.07
N GLY A 681 -9.45 13.40 -20.28
CA GLY A 681 -8.02 13.14 -20.49
C GLY A 681 -7.71 12.02 -21.49
N SER A 682 -8.70 11.50 -22.22
CA SER A 682 -8.51 10.31 -23.07
C SER A 682 -7.49 10.49 -24.20
N GLY A 683 -7.30 11.72 -24.71
CA GLY A 683 -6.24 12.01 -25.68
C GLY A 683 -4.85 12.04 -25.03
N LEU A 684 -4.76 12.53 -23.79
CA LEU A 684 -3.51 12.62 -23.04
C LEU A 684 -3.02 11.23 -22.60
N ALA A 685 -3.90 10.41 -22.02
CA ALA A 685 -3.56 9.05 -21.61
C ALA A 685 -3.04 8.19 -22.78
N ARG A 686 -3.64 8.34 -23.98
CA ARG A 686 -3.16 7.70 -25.21
C ARG A 686 -1.78 8.18 -25.62
N LEU A 687 -1.55 9.49 -25.56
CA LEU A 687 -0.26 10.08 -25.91
C LEU A 687 0.84 9.62 -24.96
N GLU A 688 0.57 9.62 -23.65
CA GLU A 688 1.51 9.12 -22.63
C GLU A 688 1.84 7.64 -22.87
N ALA A 689 0.82 6.79 -23.03
CA ALA A 689 1.03 5.36 -23.30
C ALA A 689 1.82 5.13 -24.58
N LYS A 690 1.46 5.80 -25.67
CA LYS A 690 2.18 5.74 -26.95
C LYS A 690 3.66 6.07 -26.74
N ILE A 691 3.97 7.22 -26.16
CA ILE A 691 5.36 7.68 -25.98
C ILE A 691 6.14 6.72 -25.09
N VAL A 692 5.54 6.27 -23.98
CA VAL A 692 6.18 5.31 -23.08
C VAL A 692 6.52 4.03 -23.81
N PHE A 693 5.57 3.41 -24.53
CA PHE A 693 5.84 2.15 -25.21
C PHE A 693 6.78 2.34 -26.41
N GLU A 694 6.74 3.47 -27.12
CA GLU A 694 7.70 3.76 -28.20
C GLU A 694 9.13 3.77 -27.64
N GLN A 695 9.39 4.62 -26.64
CA GLN A 695 10.75 4.78 -26.11
C GLN A 695 11.19 3.59 -25.27
N LEU A 696 10.31 2.98 -24.48
CA LEU A 696 10.65 1.83 -23.64
C LEU A 696 11.09 0.63 -24.50
N LEU A 697 10.36 0.34 -25.58
CA LEU A 697 10.65 -0.80 -26.45
C LEU A 697 11.86 -0.56 -27.36
N GLU A 698 12.12 0.69 -27.74
CA GLU A 698 13.34 1.10 -28.45
C GLU A 698 14.56 1.02 -27.53
N PHE A 699 14.44 1.53 -26.30
CA PHE A 699 15.54 1.65 -25.36
C PHE A 699 15.92 0.30 -24.72
N PHE A 700 14.95 -0.59 -24.51
CA PHE A 700 15.18 -1.92 -23.92
C PHE A 700 14.72 -3.05 -24.86
N PRO A 701 15.63 -3.59 -25.69
CA PRO A 701 15.30 -4.64 -26.65
C PRO A 701 15.02 -6.00 -26.00
N SER A 702 15.39 -6.21 -24.73
CA SER A 702 15.34 -7.51 -24.03
C SER A 702 14.52 -7.49 -22.72
N LEU A 703 13.36 -6.82 -22.72
CA LEU A 703 12.45 -6.81 -21.57
C LEU A 703 11.86 -8.19 -21.25
N SER A 704 11.85 -8.57 -19.98
CA SER A 704 11.20 -9.77 -19.44
C SER A 704 10.61 -9.50 -18.05
N LEU A 705 9.63 -10.29 -17.63
CA LEU A 705 9.11 -10.24 -16.26
C LEU A 705 10.18 -10.79 -15.31
N ALA A 706 10.49 -10.04 -14.25
CA ALA A 706 11.42 -10.47 -13.20
C ALA A 706 10.72 -11.17 -12.02
N ALA A 707 9.42 -11.47 -12.15
CA ALA A 707 8.66 -12.25 -11.19
C ALA A 707 7.53 -13.03 -11.90
N ASP A 708 7.22 -14.22 -11.38
CA ASP A 708 6.22 -15.12 -11.98
C ASP A 708 4.77 -14.76 -11.62
N GLN A 709 4.58 -14.17 -10.44
CA GLN A 709 3.28 -13.75 -9.91
C GLN A 709 3.30 -12.24 -9.65
N MET A 710 2.26 -11.56 -10.13
CA MET A 710 2.08 -10.13 -9.90
C MET A 710 1.01 -9.90 -8.83
N GLU A 711 1.25 -8.91 -7.99
CA GLU A 711 0.27 -8.44 -7.03
C GLU A 711 -0.62 -7.36 -7.63
N TRP A 712 -1.94 -7.55 -7.51
CA TRP A 712 -2.95 -6.60 -7.99
C TRP A 712 -3.38 -5.68 -6.86
N LYS A 713 -3.63 -4.41 -7.18
CA LYS A 713 -4.20 -3.45 -6.23
C LYS A 713 -5.55 -3.97 -5.69
N PRO A 714 -5.80 -3.85 -4.36
CA PRO A 714 -7.08 -4.23 -3.77
C PRO A 714 -8.17 -3.16 -3.98
N ASP A 715 -8.30 -2.66 -5.21
CA ASP A 715 -9.31 -1.68 -5.64
C ASP A 715 -10.29 -2.37 -6.61
N ILE A 716 -11.59 -2.08 -6.46
CA ILE A 716 -12.64 -2.65 -7.31
C ILE A 716 -13.07 -1.68 -8.42
N MET A 717 -12.79 -0.38 -8.23
CA MET A 717 -13.11 0.68 -9.16
C MET A 717 -12.04 0.80 -10.22
N ASN A 718 -10.78 0.65 -9.81
CA ASN A 718 -9.62 0.63 -10.69
C ASN A 718 -8.94 -0.75 -10.68
N ARG A 719 -8.21 -1.05 -11.75
CA ARG A 719 -7.40 -2.28 -11.85
C ARG A 719 -6.00 -1.96 -12.32
N GLY A 720 -5.03 -2.37 -11.52
CA GLY A 720 -3.61 -2.20 -11.80
C GLY A 720 -2.76 -3.06 -10.88
N LEU A 721 -1.47 -3.10 -11.18
CA LEU A 721 -0.48 -3.81 -10.38
C LEU A 721 0.05 -2.92 -9.25
N LEU A 722 0.42 -3.52 -8.12
CA LEU A 722 1.15 -2.82 -7.06
C LEU A 722 2.60 -2.57 -7.47
N SER A 723 3.23 -3.59 -8.06
CA SER A 723 4.59 -3.60 -8.59
C SER A 723 4.61 -4.37 -9.92
N LEU A 724 5.53 -4.02 -10.81
CA LEU A 724 5.82 -4.81 -12.01
C LEU A 724 7.34 -4.89 -12.21
N PRO A 725 8.01 -5.85 -11.55
CA PRO A 725 9.44 -6.05 -11.71
C PRO A 725 9.78 -6.52 -13.12
N ILE A 726 10.70 -5.81 -13.77
CA ILE A 726 11.20 -6.06 -15.12
C ILE A 726 12.70 -6.28 -15.09
N ALA A 727 13.18 -7.26 -15.87
CA ALA A 727 14.58 -7.48 -16.15
C ALA A 727 14.89 -7.20 -17.62
N PHE A 728 16.11 -6.74 -17.91
CA PHE A 728 16.61 -6.51 -19.26
C PHE A 728 18.14 -6.63 -19.29
N GLU A 729 18.71 -6.88 -20.47
CA GLU A 729 20.16 -6.95 -20.64
C GLU A 729 20.77 -5.54 -20.69
N THR A 730 21.80 -5.29 -19.87
CA THR A 730 22.59 -4.06 -19.92
C THR A 730 23.54 -4.10 -21.11
N HIS A 731 23.70 -2.97 -21.80
CA HIS A 731 24.62 -2.83 -22.94
C HIS A 731 26.10 -2.77 -22.53
#